data_AF-A0A1E4ZLN4-F1
#
_entry.id   AF-A0A1E4ZLN4-F1
#
_cell.length_a   1.000
_cell.length_b   1.000
_cell.length_c   1.000
_cell.angle_alpha   90.00
_cell.angle_beta   90.00
_cell.angle_gamma   90.00
#
_symmetry.space_group_name_H-M   'P 1'
#
loop_
_entity.id
_entity.type
_entity.pdbx_description
1 polymer ?
#
loop_
_entity_poly.entity_id
_entity_poly.type
_entity_poly.pdbx_seq_one_letter_code
_entity_poly.pdbx_strand_id
1 'polypeptide(L)'
;MKKFVLFLMVILFPNLVLAQNPTTSEFNTEKISKESIRRIFSTHHQGADFLIQSFLNNNLLNYSPQKDFFYLNKNKFLEPLYQKEYKKIYLLTYMKRIFDYLWNVPISEEYSYFTPRFIDYKQIEKSIKKEDTPLISSSAISFACTSYLIGAEYGWTSVDQTITRLKKICTFFHDLPQEGLHEGFIASVYNLETKKPAKSSHFSILDTANIVIGFMAVKQYLLDKKRSYNEKVYQYNALIATYSQKKFSQKKIRNLTLSVNRLTRLIDMINETTEMINTIYERVNWQSAIHQSFLIKGWNIKHEPIINTLTNKVSIYDSFDGSYLAYITAIGSKTFPISEKIWEKLQRKTEKLPIKNHQKDTLLGGYLPLSSHTYPLCYIDLRDYTYKDSIEYIPNNIHRKLKYTKLKFTDILGWQYFENASKAIGFNQQYVQKLANEFPEKYTTYAIYWGLSNSWSSETIYDTLHPLKKSFPKGSRVSPTATISTIIFNEDEVHKQLERVFNHQHFPENLPFEVLTDYGFVSSFTLSSPIGERESIAQRIDTLEKGAEFLSLENHFTGFVWKLISRDKNINISLKKLGFPIFLLAKTLNDFDKSRRLQKPNLISTILKEESSNLFKHAIQLEGMEYSDYYEIQISSTSDFRNFESYPPLELNKLGYAFLPDFLKAGSYHLRARAIQTKEPLQPNTSYTNAYSEDCKSLWSLPINIKILANPSEPSLSPEDVYLKDIVTTLENIDDKTFLLKKAQRYLTLMEKYNKILSDPDREKKYKNHPLIKENLSPLELLRKKHPKGLLKLEAYIETYRKLQNSSNESLLLEKPSFFQENSSIVYMKNLLEKLIDLNIEKKFITRAQHYILLLKKYSLILCTPSEKLSLFERTQKRLMEKNNHDPLSFLRKKFPKRLEALEQKAFYI
;
A
#
# COMPACT_ATOMS: atom_id res chain seq x y z
N MET A 1 -7.77 -17.64 47.73
CA MET A 1 -6.99 -18.90 47.60
C MET A 1 -6.82 -19.40 46.17
N LYS A 2 -7.88 -19.69 45.38
CA LYS A 2 -7.74 -20.26 44.01
C LYS A 2 -6.80 -19.49 43.06
N LYS A 3 -6.83 -18.15 43.05
CA LYS A 3 -5.90 -17.32 42.24
C LYS A 3 -4.44 -17.37 42.72
N PHE A 4 -4.23 -17.56 44.03
CA PHE A 4 -2.89 -17.66 44.61
C PHE A 4 -2.28 -19.05 44.36
N VAL A 5 -3.11 -20.10 44.44
CA VAL A 5 -2.71 -21.48 44.10
C VAL A 5 -2.39 -21.61 42.60
N LEU A 6 -3.17 -20.98 41.72
CA LEU A 6 -2.89 -20.95 40.29
C LEU A 6 -1.58 -20.20 39.97
N PHE A 7 -1.34 -19.07 40.65
CA PHE A 7 -0.09 -18.32 40.53
C PHE A 7 1.12 -19.13 41.03
N LEU A 8 0.97 -19.87 42.13
CA LEU A 8 2.01 -20.75 42.66
C LEU A 8 2.28 -21.95 41.73
N MET A 9 1.24 -22.54 41.11
CA MET A 9 1.40 -23.64 40.17
C MET A 9 2.11 -23.22 38.87
N VAL A 10 1.86 -22.01 38.36
CA VAL A 10 2.56 -21.46 37.19
C VAL A 10 4.06 -21.24 37.48
N ILE A 11 4.42 -20.95 38.73
CA ILE A 11 5.80 -20.72 39.15
C ILE A 11 6.53 -22.02 39.48
N LEU A 12 5.85 -22.97 40.13
CA LEU A 12 6.46 -24.21 40.63
C LEU A 12 6.42 -25.37 39.62
N PHE A 13 5.44 -25.39 38.71
CA PHE A 13 5.31 -26.43 37.69
C PHE A 13 5.01 -25.84 36.31
N PRO A 14 5.98 -25.18 35.66
CA PRO A 14 5.78 -24.57 34.34
C PRO A 14 5.29 -25.57 33.29
N ASN A 15 5.69 -26.84 33.44
CA ASN A 15 5.38 -27.92 32.51
C ASN A 15 3.94 -28.46 32.63
N LEU A 16 3.27 -28.29 33.78
CA LEU A 16 1.89 -28.77 33.97
C LEU A 16 0.82 -27.83 33.36
N VAL A 17 1.14 -26.54 33.23
CA VAL A 17 0.26 -25.57 32.53
C VAL A 17 0.45 -25.65 31.00
N LEU A 18 1.53 -26.30 30.54
CA LEU A 18 1.84 -26.52 29.12
C LEU A 18 1.21 -27.80 28.53
N ALA A 19 0.48 -28.59 29.33
CA ALA A 19 -0.04 -29.90 28.94
C ALA A 19 -1.57 -30.01 29.12
N GLN A 20 -2.32 -28.93 28.87
CA GLN A 20 -3.72 -29.11 28.52
C GLN A 20 -3.79 -29.40 27.02
N ASN A 21 -4.07 -30.66 26.68
CA ASN A 21 -4.57 -31.04 25.38
C ASN A 21 -5.61 -30.00 24.94
N PRO A 22 -5.43 -29.30 23.81
CA PRO A 22 -6.56 -28.65 23.19
C PRO A 22 -7.45 -29.80 22.70
N THR A 23 -8.40 -30.20 23.55
CA THR A 23 -9.69 -30.64 23.05
C THR A 23 -10.12 -29.61 22.01
N THR A 24 -10.67 -30.08 20.90
CA THR A 24 -11.03 -29.36 19.67
C THR A 24 -11.95 -28.13 19.86
N SER A 25 -12.18 -27.67 21.09
CA SER A 25 -12.92 -26.46 21.43
C SER A 25 -12.03 -25.20 21.42
N GLU A 26 -12.29 -24.35 20.42
CA GLU A 26 -11.85 -22.94 20.26
C GLU A 26 -10.51 -22.64 19.54
N PHE A 27 -10.23 -23.25 18.38
CA PHE A 27 -9.40 -22.59 17.36
C PHE A 27 -10.18 -21.45 16.71
N ASN A 28 -10.16 -20.27 17.34
CA ASN A 28 -10.94 -19.13 16.86
C ASN A 28 -10.09 -18.28 15.90
N THR A 29 -10.04 -18.73 14.65
CA THR A 29 -9.26 -18.18 13.53
C THR A 29 -9.73 -16.79 13.07
N GLU A 30 -10.83 -16.31 13.65
CA GLU A 30 -11.41 -15.00 13.40
C GLU A 30 -10.86 -13.92 14.34
N LYS A 31 -10.05 -14.30 15.34
CA LYS A 31 -9.45 -13.38 16.31
C LYS A 31 -8.33 -12.55 15.66
N ILE A 32 -8.57 -11.25 15.57
CA ILE A 32 -7.63 -10.25 15.07
C ILE A 32 -7.13 -9.43 16.28
N SER A 33 -5.82 -9.32 16.46
CA SER A 33 -5.25 -8.47 17.52
C SER A 33 -5.23 -7.01 17.09
N LYS A 34 -5.19 -6.09 18.05
CA LYS A 34 -4.97 -4.66 17.77
C LYS A 34 -3.68 -4.43 16.98
N GLU A 35 -2.63 -5.18 17.29
CA GLU A 35 -1.33 -5.10 16.62
C GLU A 35 -1.39 -5.59 15.18
N SER A 36 -2.24 -6.60 14.89
CA SER A 36 -2.47 -7.07 13.53
C SER A 36 -3.03 -5.97 12.63
N ILE A 37 -4.03 -5.22 13.11
CA ILE A 37 -4.67 -4.14 12.35
C ILE A 37 -3.69 -2.98 12.13
N ARG A 38 -2.93 -2.61 13.18
CA ARG A 38 -1.86 -1.62 13.07
C ARG A 38 -0.89 -2.01 11.97
N ARG A 39 -0.38 -3.24 12.02
CA ARG A 39 0.62 -3.72 11.08
C ARG A 39 0.18 -3.68 9.61
N ILE A 40 -1.07 -4.04 9.30
CA ILE A 40 -1.54 -4.11 7.89
C ILE A 40 -2.05 -2.77 7.33
N PHE A 41 -2.42 -1.81 8.18
CA PHE A 41 -3.04 -0.55 7.76
C PHE A 41 -2.25 0.72 8.05
N SER A 42 -1.43 0.76 9.10
CA SER A 42 -0.71 1.99 9.46
C SER A 42 0.49 1.73 10.37
N THR A 43 1.66 2.22 9.97
CA THR A 43 2.85 2.29 10.83
C THR A 43 2.70 3.30 11.98
N HIS A 44 1.73 4.23 11.89
CA HIS A 44 1.42 5.22 12.92
C HIS A 44 0.23 4.79 13.78
N HIS A 45 0.43 4.73 15.11
CA HIS A 45 -0.58 4.26 16.08
C HIS A 45 -1.91 5.02 16.03
N GLN A 46 -1.91 6.33 15.71
CA GLN A 46 -3.12 7.16 15.70
C GLN A 46 -4.04 6.85 14.51
N GLY A 47 -3.49 6.59 13.31
CA GLY A 47 -4.28 6.25 12.12
C GLY A 47 -4.92 4.86 12.21
N ALA A 48 -4.20 3.90 12.79
CA ALA A 48 -4.74 2.55 13.02
C ALA A 48 -5.90 2.56 14.03
N ASP A 49 -5.78 3.31 15.13
CA ASP A 49 -6.82 3.37 16.15
C ASP A 49 -8.10 4.04 15.60
N PHE A 50 -7.97 5.05 14.71
CA PHE A 50 -9.10 5.61 13.97
C PHE A 50 -9.77 4.59 13.04
N LEU A 51 -8.99 3.83 12.27
CA LEU A 51 -9.53 2.77 11.39
C LEU A 51 -10.25 1.67 12.18
N ILE A 52 -9.71 1.26 13.33
CA ILE A 52 -10.38 0.31 14.23
C ILE A 52 -11.74 0.84 14.67
N GLN A 53 -11.81 2.09 15.14
CA GLN A 53 -13.07 2.71 15.53
C GLN A 53 -14.04 2.80 14.35
N SER A 54 -13.54 3.12 13.16
CA SER A 54 -14.34 3.12 11.94
C SER A 54 -14.90 1.73 11.63
N PHE A 55 -14.10 0.67 11.75
CA PHE A 55 -14.55 -0.70 11.51
C PHE A 55 -15.57 -1.17 12.56
N LEU A 56 -15.41 -0.79 13.83
CA LEU A 56 -16.38 -1.07 14.89
C LEU A 56 -17.70 -0.33 14.64
N ASN A 57 -17.65 0.97 14.35
CA ASN A 57 -18.84 1.80 14.11
C ASN A 57 -19.67 1.32 12.90
N ASN A 58 -19.00 0.75 11.89
CA ASN A 58 -19.67 0.18 10.72
C ASN A 58 -20.05 -1.30 10.89
N ASN A 59 -19.79 -1.90 12.07
CA ASN A 59 -19.97 -3.31 12.40
C ASN A 59 -19.21 -4.26 11.44
N LEU A 60 -18.07 -3.84 10.89
CA LEU A 60 -17.15 -4.72 10.14
C LEU A 60 -16.35 -5.60 11.08
N LEU A 61 -15.94 -5.04 12.22
CA LEU A 61 -15.34 -5.77 13.33
C LEU A 61 -16.25 -5.68 14.54
N ASN A 62 -16.20 -6.71 15.37
CA ASN A 62 -16.72 -6.68 16.73
C ASN A 62 -15.55 -6.80 17.71
N TYR A 63 -15.66 -6.16 18.87
CA TYR A 63 -14.65 -6.22 19.92
C TYR A 63 -15.11 -7.11 21.08
N SER A 64 -14.21 -7.90 21.63
CA SER A 64 -14.43 -8.74 22.82
C SER A 64 -13.65 -8.18 24.02
N PRO A 65 -14.28 -7.40 24.92
CA PRO A 65 -13.59 -6.72 26.03
C PRO A 65 -12.88 -7.65 27.01
N GLN A 66 -13.42 -8.86 27.21
CA GLN A 66 -12.88 -9.84 28.16
C GLN A 66 -11.56 -10.46 27.71
N LYS A 67 -11.34 -10.55 26.38
CA LYS A 67 -10.20 -11.23 25.77
C LYS A 67 -9.26 -10.27 25.02
N ASP A 68 -9.66 -9.02 24.81
CA ASP A 68 -8.92 -7.97 24.08
C ASP A 68 -8.59 -8.32 22.61
N PHE A 69 -9.56 -8.88 21.88
CA PHE A 69 -9.45 -9.20 20.45
C PHE A 69 -10.65 -8.70 19.65
N PHE A 70 -10.45 -8.54 18.35
CA PHE A 70 -11.48 -8.23 17.36
C PHE A 70 -11.87 -9.48 16.58
N TYR A 71 -13.09 -9.53 16.04
CA TYR A 71 -13.53 -10.58 15.13
C TYR A 71 -14.31 -9.99 13.96
N LEU A 72 -14.14 -10.60 12.77
CA LEU A 72 -14.77 -10.15 11.53
C LEU A 72 -16.27 -10.48 11.53
N ASN A 73 -17.11 -9.51 11.17
CA ASN A 73 -18.54 -9.74 10.97
C ASN A 73 -18.79 -10.30 9.57
N LYS A 74 -19.09 -11.60 9.48
CA LYS A 74 -19.28 -12.32 8.21
C LYS A 74 -20.59 -12.02 7.48
N ASN A 75 -21.61 -11.54 8.21
CA ASN A 75 -22.96 -11.38 7.67
C ASN A 75 -23.19 -10.03 6.97
N LYS A 76 -22.20 -9.14 6.96
CA LYS A 76 -22.27 -7.87 6.22
C LYS A 76 -21.46 -7.98 4.94
N PHE A 77 -22.15 -8.31 3.85
CA PHE A 77 -21.60 -8.20 2.51
C PHE A 77 -21.28 -6.73 2.20
N LEU A 78 -19.99 -6.45 1.96
CA LEU A 78 -19.46 -5.40 1.09
C LEU A 78 -20.25 -4.08 1.01
N GLU A 79 -20.16 -3.26 2.06
CA GLU A 79 -20.28 -1.80 1.89
C GLU A 79 -19.20 -1.35 0.88
N PRO A 80 -19.54 -0.63 -0.22
CA PRO A 80 -18.58 -0.22 -1.25
C PRO A 80 -17.36 0.54 -0.71
N LEU A 81 -17.54 1.22 0.44
CA LEU A 81 -16.57 2.11 1.04
C LEU A 81 -15.31 1.39 1.58
N TYR A 82 -15.41 0.12 2.00
CA TYR A 82 -14.33 -0.62 2.67
C TYR A 82 -13.90 -1.89 1.93
N GLN A 83 -14.21 -2.01 0.64
CA GLN A 83 -13.92 -3.25 -0.09
C GLN A 83 -12.42 -3.63 -0.06
N LYS A 84 -11.49 -2.66 -0.09
CA LYS A 84 -10.05 -2.96 -0.03
C LYS A 84 -9.60 -3.39 1.36
N GLU A 85 -10.10 -2.71 2.39
CA GLU A 85 -9.81 -2.99 3.79
C GLU A 85 -10.38 -4.36 4.18
N TYR A 86 -11.60 -4.66 3.74
CA TYR A 86 -12.23 -5.96 3.93
C TYR A 86 -11.38 -7.07 3.32
N LYS A 87 -10.91 -6.91 2.07
CA LYS A 87 -10.01 -7.88 1.42
C LYS A 87 -8.74 -8.12 2.21
N LYS A 88 -8.11 -7.06 2.74
CA LYS A 88 -6.92 -7.19 3.59
C LYS A 88 -7.20 -7.90 4.91
N ILE A 89 -8.30 -7.56 5.60
CA ILE A 89 -8.70 -8.23 6.84
C ILE A 89 -9.04 -9.70 6.58
N TYR A 90 -9.68 -9.98 5.46
CA TYR A 90 -10.00 -11.33 5.03
C TYR A 90 -8.73 -12.16 4.83
N LEU A 91 -7.76 -11.65 4.06
CA LEU A 91 -6.44 -12.28 3.90
C LEU A 91 -5.69 -12.42 5.23
N LEU A 92 -5.84 -11.46 6.15
CA LEU A 92 -5.26 -11.53 7.50
C LEU A 92 -5.87 -12.68 8.32
N THR A 93 -7.20 -12.85 8.31
CA THR A 93 -7.86 -13.98 9.00
C THR A 93 -7.45 -15.32 8.39
N TYR A 94 -7.28 -15.38 7.07
CA TYR A 94 -6.74 -16.55 6.39
C TYR A 94 -5.29 -16.83 6.82
N MET A 95 -4.44 -15.81 6.84
CA MET A 95 -3.06 -15.91 7.32
C MET A 95 -3.00 -16.40 8.78
N LYS A 96 -3.93 -15.96 9.63
CA LYS A 96 -4.04 -16.41 11.03
C LYS A 96 -4.30 -17.91 11.16
N ARG A 97 -5.14 -18.50 10.29
CA ARG A 97 -5.38 -19.96 10.24
C ARG A 97 -4.10 -20.75 10.05
N ILE A 98 -3.28 -20.31 9.10
CA ILE A 98 -2.00 -20.93 8.79
C ILE A 98 -1.05 -20.79 9.97
N PHE A 99 -1.00 -19.62 10.62
CA PHE A 99 -0.18 -19.45 11.81
C PHE A 99 -0.62 -20.36 12.95
N ASP A 100 -1.93 -20.53 13.16
CA ASP A 100 -2.44 -21.42 14.19
C ASP A 100 -2.04 -22.87 13.96
N TYR A 101 -1.98 -23.32 12.71
CA TYR A 101 -1.38 -24.61 12.35
C TYR A 101 0.10 -24.66 12.77
N LEU A 102 0.91 -23.74 12.25
CA LEU A 102 2.36 -23.73 12.48
C LEU A 102 2.72 -23.60 13.96
N TRP A 103 1.91 -22.88 14.75
CA TRP A 103 2.21 -22.59 16.16
C TRP A 103 1.59 -23.58 17.14
N ASN A 104 0.35 -24.01 16.92
CA ASN A 104 -0.43 -24.80 17.89
C ASN A 104 -0.52 -26.29 17.58
N VAL A 105 -0.05 -26.75 16.42
CA VAL A 105 -0.01 -28.18 16.09
C VAL A 105 1.40 -28.71 16.37
N PRO A 106 1.71 -29.14 17.61
CA PRO A 106 3.01 -29.69 17.92
C PRO A 106 3.16 -31.06 17.26
N ILE A 107 4.40 -31.52 17.08
CA ILE A 107 4.65 -32.90 16.67
C ILE A 107 4.24 -33.89 17.77
N SER A 108 4.66 -33.65 19.02
CA SER A 108 4.30 -34.37 20.25
C SER A 108 4.36 -33.44 21.47
N GLU A 109 3.95 -33.91 22.66
CA GLU A 109 4.05 -33.12 23.90
C GLU A 109 5.51 -32.77 24.25
N GLU A 110 6.42 -33.75 24.16
CA GLU A 110 7.86 -33.58 24.42
C GLU A 110 8.52 -32.59 23.45
N TYR A 111 8.12 -32.64 22.18
CA TYR A 111 8.66 -31.81 21.11
C TYR A 111 7.69 -30.70 20.69
N SER A 112 6.99 -30.10 21.65
CA SER A 112 5.94 -29.08 21.43
C SER A 112 6.39 -27.77 20.75
N TYR A 113 7.68 -27.63 20.46
CA TYR A 113 8.29 -26.52 19.75
C TYR A 113 8.53 -26.81 18.25
N PHE A 114 8.37 -28.05 17.82
CA PHE A 114 8.42 -28.47 16.43
C PHE A 114 7.02 -28.71 15.87
N THR A 115 6.86 -28.40 14.58
CA THR A 115 5.67 -28.71 13.79
C THR A 115 5.92 -30.00 12.99
N PRO A 116 4.92 -30.87 12.80
CA PRO A 116 5.05 -32.05 11.93
C PRO A 116 5.35 -31.66 10.48
N ARG A 117 5.87 -32.59 9.68
CA ARG A 117 6.09 -32.36 8.25
C ARG A 117 4.79 -32.07 7.50
N PHE A 118 3.80 -32.89 7.78
CA PHE A 118 2.44 -32.74 7.29
C PHE A 118 1.47 -33.35 8.32
N ILE A 119 0.19 -33.02 8.15
CA ILE A 119 -0.90 -33.69 8.86
C ILE A 119 -1.98 -34.10 7.86
N ASP A 120 -2.71 -35.15 8.18
CA ASP A 120 -3.99 -35.43 7.53
C ASP A 120 -5.09 -34.92 8.46
N TYR A 121 -5.81 -33.91 7.98
CA TYR A 121 -6.88 -33.28 8.75
C TYR A 121 -8.22 -33.92 8.37
N LYS A 122 -8.73 -34.74 9.28
CA LYS A 122 -10.03 -35.40 9.13
C LYS A 122 -11.14 -34.41 9.45
N GLN A 123 -11.67 -33.78 8.42
CA GLN A 123 -12.60 -32.66 8.55
C GLN A 123 -13.90 -33.00 9.27
N ILE A 124 -14.47 -34.20 9.03
CA ILE A 124 -15.71 -34.67 9.66
C ILE A 124 -15.52 -34.85 11.17
N GLU A 125 -14.43 -35.51 11.58
CA GLU A 125 -14.10 -35.75 12.98
C GLU A 125 -13.49 -34.51 13.66
N LYS A 126 -13.12 -33.48 12.87
CA LYS A 126 -12.26 -32.36 13.27
C LYS A 126 -11.01 -32.84 14.03
N SER A 127 -10.43 -33.94 13.57
CA SER A 127 -9.28 -34.59 14.20
C SER A 127 -8.05 -34.52 13.30
N ILE A 128 -6.87 -34.61 13.92
CA ILE A 128 -5.58 -34.57 13.24
C ILE A 128 -4.94 -35.94 13.32
N LYS A 129 -4.58 -36.51 12.18
CA LYS A 129 -3.69 -37.67 12.10
C LYS A 129 -2.30 -37.21 11.69
N LYS A 130 -1.27 -37.65 12.42
CA LYS A 130 0.13 -37.38 12.11
C LYS A 130 0.80 -38.72 11.78
N GLU A 131 1.04 -38.99 10.49
CA GLU A 131 1.45 -40.32 10.05
C GLU A 131 2.95 -40.59 10.19
N ASP A 132 3.78 -39.54 10.22
CA ASP A 132 5.24 -39.68 10.17
C ASP A 132 5.97 -39.04 11.35
N THR A 133 5.33 -38.92 12.52
CA THR A 133 5.99 -38.44 13.74
C THR A 133 6.93 -39.49 14.33
N PRO A 134 8.07 -39.12 14.93
CA PRO A 134 8.54 -37.76 15.24
C PRO A 134 9.50 -37.18 14.16
N LEU A 135 9.19 -37.35 12.87
CA LEU A 135 10.02 -36.81 11.79
C LEU A 135 9.75 -35.32 11.51
N ILE A 136 10.81 -34.55 11.29
CA ILE A 136 10.75 -33.13 10.89
C ILE A 136 11.42 -32.92 9.54
N SER A 137 10.92 -31.98 8.73
CA SER A 137 11.58 -31.54 7.49
C SER A 137 12.36 -30.26 7.78
N SER A 138 13.64 -30.27 7.42
CA SER A 138 14.54 -29.12 7.62
C SER A 138 14.02 -27.87 6.91
N SER A 139 13.66 -27.97 5.62
CA SER A 139 13.05 -26.84 4.91
C SER A 139 11.75 -26.38 5.57
N ALA A 140 10.87 -27.29 5.98
CA ALA A 140 9.61 -26.92 6.63
C ALA A 140 9.83 -26.14 7.94
N ILE A 141 10.80 -26.58 8.76
CA ILE A 141 11.16 -25.88 10.00
C ILE A 141 11.71 -24.49 9.73
N SER A 142 12.47 -24.29 8.64
CA SER A 142 12.93 -22.95 8.25
C SER A 142 11.78 -21.97 8.07
N PHE A 143 10.78 -22.34 7.26
CA PHE A 143 9.62 -21.49 7.04
C PHE A 143 8.78 -21.30 8.32
N ALA A 144 8.64 -22.34 9.15
CA ALA A 144 7.96 -22.25 10.43
C ALA A 144 8.65 -21.26 11.38
N CYS A 145 9.98 -21.32 11.50
CA CYS A 145 10.78 -20.39 12.31
C CYS A 145 10.54 -18.93 11.90
N THR A 146 10.58 -18.64 10.60
CA THR A 146 10.31 -17.30 10.08
C THR A 146 8.86 -16.87 10.35
N SER A 147 7.91 -17.81 10.25
CA SER A 147 6.49 -17.56 10.57
C SER A 147 6.28 -17.22 12.04
N TYR A 148 7.07 -17.79 12.96
CA TYR A 148 7.02 -17.44 14.39
C TYR A 148 7.41 -15.98 14.66
N LEU A 149 8.38 -15.44 13.91
CA LEU A 149 8.76 -14.03 14.00
C LEU A 149 7.58 -13.13 13.65
N ILE A 150 6.91 -13.46 12.55
CA ILE A 150 5.73 -12.75 12.05
C ILE A 150 4.61 -12.83 13.09
N GLY A 151 4.29 -14.01 13.62
CA GLY A 151 3.25 -14.15 14.66
C GLY A 151 3.49 -13.27 15.89
N ALA A 152 4.74 -13.12 16.32
CA ALA A 152 5.10 -12.21 17.42
C ALA A 152 4.87 -10.73 17.03
N GLU A 153 5.20 -10.34 15.80
CA GLU A 153 4.98 -9.00 15.27
C GLU A 153 3.50 -8.65 15.06
N TYR A 154 2.66 -9.65 14.79
CA TYR A 154 1.20 -9.50 14.74
C TYR A 154 0.56 -9.59 16.13
N GLY A 155 1.33 -9.81 17.19
CA GLY A 155 0.81 -9.96 18.55
C GLY A 155 -0.03 -11.22 18.76
N TRP A 156 0.16 -12.26 17.95
CA TRP A 156 -0.49 -13.57 18.12
C TRP A 156 0.21 -14.43 19.16
N THR A 157 1.50 -14.17 19.37
CA THR A 157 2.33 -14.79 20.41
C THR A 157 3.14 -13.72 21.12
N SER A 158 3.62 -14.03 22.32
CA SER A 158 4.59 -13.15 22.97
C SER A 158 5.98 -13.31 22.35
N VAL A 159 6.76 -12.22 22.37
CA VAL A 159 8.15 -12.26 21.91
C VAL A 159 8.98 -13.23 22.75
N ASP A 160 8.74 -13.33 24.06
CA ASP A 160 9.43 -14.27 24.96
C ASP A 160 9.20 -15.74 24.59
N GLN A 161 7.94 -16.13 24.34
CA GLN A 161 7.62 -17.48 23.88
C GLN A 161 8.26 -17.77 22.53
N THR A 162 8.27 -16.79 21.64
CA THR A 162 8.89 -16.88 20.31
C THR A 162 10.40 -17.10 20.42
N ILE A 163 11.12 -16.28 21.22
CA ILE A 163 12.56 -16.45 21.46
C ILE A 163 12.84 -17.82 22.09
N THR A 164 12.03 -18.24 23.06
CA THR A 164 12.20 -19.53 23.73
C THR A 164 12.05 -20.70 22.76
N ARG A 165 11.03 -20.67 21.89
CA ARG A 165 10.79 -21.69 20.87
C ARG A 165 11.94 -21.72 19.85
N LEU A 166 12.34 -20.56 19.35
CA LEU A 166 13.45 -20.45 18.39
C LEU A 166 14.77 -20.94 18.96
N LYS A 167 15.08 -20.61 20.22
CA LYS A 167 16.26 -21.12 20.91
C LYS A 167 16.28 -22.65 20.91
N LYS A 168 15.18 -23.30 21.33
CA LYS A 168 15.09 -24.78 21.36
C LYS A 168 15.32 -25.40 19.98
N ILE A 169 14.74 -24.82 18.92
CA ILE A 169 14.94 -25.30 17.55
C ILE A 169 16.40 -25.11 17.10
N CYS A 170 16.99 -23.94 17.35
CA CYS A 170 18.38 -23.68 16.99
C CYS A 170 19.34 -24.62 17.74
N THR A 171 19.07 -24.89 19.02
CA THR A 171 19.83 -25.86 19.83
C THR A 171 19.79 -27.26 19.22
N PHE A 172 18.62 -27.73 18.74
CA PHE A 172 18.53 -29.03 18.07
C PHE A 172 19.49 -29.13 16.87
N PHE A 173 19.46 -28.15 15.95
CA PHE A 173 20.33 -28.18 14.76
C PHE A 173 21.80 -27.93 15.09
N HIS A 174 22.08 -27.10 16.09
CA HIS A 174 23.43 -26.83 16.58
C HIS A 174 24.06 -28.12 17.13
N ASP A 175 23.31 -28.84 17.98
CA ASP A 175 23.77 -30.03 18.72
C ASP A 175 23.58 -31.34 17.93
N LEU A 176 23.31 -31.28 16.62
CA LEU A 176 23.27 -32.48 15.79
C LEU A 176 24.63 -33.21 15.86
N PRO A 177 24.65 -34.54 16.10
CA PRO A 177 25.90 -35.29 16.11
C PRO A 177 26.53 -35.32 14.71
N GLN A 178 27.82 -35.67 14.63
CA GLN A 178 28.53 -35.75 13.34
C GLN A 178 27.87 -36.73 12.35
N GLU A 179 27.36 -37.87 12.82
CA GLU A 179 26.57 -38.82 12.00
C GLU A 179 25.24 -38.22 11.47
N GLY A 180 24.78 -37.15 12.12
CA GLY A 180 23.60 -36.37 11.71
C GLY A 180 23.92 -35.32 10.66
N LEU A 181 25.16 -35.19 10.21
CA LEU A 181 25.62 -34.19 9.25
C LEU A 181 26.50 -34.87 8.19
N HIS A 182 26.69 -34.20 7.06
CA HIS A 182 27.74 -34.57 6.09
C HIS A 182 28.46 -33.30 5.69
N GLU A 183 29.73 -33.14 6.04
CA GLU A 183 30.49 -31.90 5.72
C GLU A 183 29.76 -30.61 6.19
N GLY A 184 29.06 -30.71 7.32
CA GLY A 184 28.21 -29.64 7.87
C GLY A 184 26.83 -29.49 7.21
N PHE A 185 26.56 -30.17 6.10
CA PHE A 185 25.24 -30.21 5.46
C PHE A 185 24.21 -30.97 6.28
N ILE A 186 22.99 -30.45 6.23
CA ILE A 186 21.84 -30.89 7.01
C ILE A 186 21.00 -31.84 6.15
N ALA A 187 20.46 -32.89 6.78
CA ALA A 187 19.56 -33.83 6.13
C ALA A 187 18.18 -33.21 5.87
N SER A 188 17.52 -33.63 4.79
CA SER A 188 16.18 -33.17 4.42
C SER A 188 15.14 -33.44 5.52
N VAL A 189 15.29 -34.58 6.20
CA VAL A 189 14.39 -35.09 7.25
C VAL A 189 15.20 -35.70 8.39
N TYR A 190 14.86 -35.34 9.64
CA TYR A 190 15.40 -35.92 10.88
C TYR A 190 14.31 -36.57 11.71
N ASN A 191 14.69 -37.61 12.47
CA ASN A 191 13.93 -38.07 13.63
C ASN A 191 14.40 -37.26 14.87
N LEU A 192 13.45 -36.64 15.57
CA LEU A 192 13.76 -35.79 16.73
C LEU A 192 14.30 -36.55 17.94
N GLU A 193 13.79 -37.76 18.19
CA GLU A 193 14.18 -38.59 19.33
C GLU A 193 15.60 -39.12 19.16
N THR A 194 15.93 -39.62 17.97
CA THR A 194 17.24 -40.21 17.72
C THR A 194 18.29 -39.18 17.28
N LYS A 195 17.86 -37.97 16.88
CA LYS A 195 18.70 -36.95 16.23
C LYS A 195 19.43 -37.45 14.98
N LYS A 196 18.90 -38.49 14.32
CA LYS A 196 19.47 -39.08 13.11
C LYS A 196 18.61 -38.76 11.87
N PRO A 197 19.20 -38.72 10.67
CA PRO A 197 18.43 -38.62 9.43
C PRO A 197 17.43 -39.77 9.31
N ALA A 198 16.24 -39.51 8.77
CA ALA A 198 15.29 -40.59 8.46
C ALA A 198 15.86 -41.53 7.38
N LYS A 199 15.42 -42.79 7.34
CA LYS A 199 15.96 -43.80 6.40
C LYS A 199 15.86 -43.39 4.93
N SER A 200 14.79 -42.69 4.55
CA SER A 200 14.58 -42.18 3.18
C SER A 200 15.13 -40.76 2.95
N SER A 201 15.82 -40.21 3.94
CA SER A 201 16.39 -38.85 3.90
C SER A 201 17.71 -38.81 3.14
N HIS A 202 18.16 -37.60 2.83
CA HIS A 202 19.43 -37.32 2.19
C HIS A 202 20.00 -36.03 2.78
N PHE A 203 21.32 -35.94 2.91
CA PHE A 203 22.03 -34.68 3.19
C PHE A 203 21.86 -33.77 1.98
N SER A 204 21.10 -32.69 2.13
CA SER A 204 20.56 -31.94 1.00
C SER A 204 21.10 -30.53 0.97
N ILE A 205 21.66 -30.14 -0.18
CA ILE A 205 22.19 -28.79 -0.37
C ILE A 205 21.07 -27.75 -0.32
N LEU A 206 19.92 -28.05 -0.92
CA LEU A 206 18.78 -27.14 -0.97
C LEU A 206 18.11 -26.99 0.41
N ASP A 207 17.92 -28.09 1.13
CA ASP A 207 17.35 -28.02 2.49
C ASP A 207 18.29 -27.31 3.46
N THR A 208 19.61 -27.50 3.31
CA THR A 208 20.61 -26.75 4.09
C THR A 208 20.52 -25.25 3.79
N ALA A 209 20.43 -24.86 2.51
CA ALA A 209 20.26 -23.46 2.13
C ALA A 209 18.98 -22.84 2.70
N ASN A 210 17.86 -23.59 2.69
CA ASN A 210 16.60 -23.17 3.28
C ASN A 210 16.72 -22.97 4.80
N ILE A 211 17.31 -23.93 5.54
CA ILE A 211 17.55 -23.76 6.98
C ILE A 211 18.39 -22.52 7.27
N VAL A 212 19.50 -22.37 6.55
CA VAL A 212 20.43 -21.26 6.73
C VAL A 212 19.74 -19.92 6.53
N ILE A 213 18.98 -19.73 5.45
CA ILE A 213 18.33 -18.43 5.19
C ILE A 213 17.21 -18.13 6.18
N GLY A 214 16.44 -19.14 6.62
CA GLY A 214 15.43 -18.96 7.67
C GLY A 214 16.08 -18.55 8.99
N PHE A 215 17.20 -19.18 9.35
CA PHE A 215 17.97 -18.81 10.54
C PHE A 215 18.64 -17.44 10.41
N MET A 216 19.04 -17.01 9.21
CA MET A 216 19.46 -15.63 8.98
C MET A 216 18.33 -14.64 9.28
N ALA A 217 17.10 -14.91 8.82
CA ALA A 217 15.92 -14.10 9.19
C ALA A 217 15.70 -14.04 10.72
N VAL A 218 15.78 -15.20 11.39
CA VAL A 218 15.71 -15.28 12.86
C VAL A 218 16.79 -14.41 13.51
N LYS A 219 18.05 -14.56 13.09
CA LYS A 219 19.18 -13.80 13.63
C LYS A 219 18.96 -12.30 13.48
N GLN A 220 18.57 -11.82 12.29
CA GLN A 220 18.35 -10.39 12.06
C GLN A 220 17.22 -9.85 12.96
N TYR A 221 16.14 -10.60 13.13
CA TYR A 221 15.05 -10.24 14.04
C TYR A 221 15.50 -10.19 15.50
N LEU A 222 16.25 -11.19 15.97
CA LEU A 222 16.75 -11.25 17.34
C LEU A 222 17.72 -10.09 17.63
N LEU A 223 18.56 -9.70 16.68
CA LEU A 223 19.43 -8.53 16.81
C LEU A 223 18.65 -7.22 16.96
N ASP A 224 17.54 -7.05 16.23
CA ASP A 224 16.65 -5.89 16.39
C ASP A 224 16.02 -5.88 17.81
N LYS A 225 15.54 -7.03 18.29
CA LYS A 225 14.99 -7.14 19.64
C LYS A 225 16.04 -6.88 20.72
N LYS A 226 17.26 -7.40 20.55
CA LYS A 226 18.39 -7.13 21.46
C LYS A 226 18.66 -5.63 21.58
N ARG A 227 18.71 -4.90 20.46
CA ARG A 227 18.90 -3.43 20.48
C ARG A 227 17.80 -2.75 21.29
N SER A 228 16.52 -3.05 21.00
CA SER A 228 15.39 -2.49 21.74
C SER A 228 15.41 -2.84 23.23
N TYR A 229 15.81 -4.07 23.59
CA TYR A 229 15.89 -4.50 24.98
C TYR A 229 17.04 -3.82 25.73
N ASN A 230 18.20 -3.65 25.10
CA ASN A 230 19.32 -2.90 25.69
C ASN A 230 18.93 -1.45 26.00
N GLU A 231 18.23 -0.78 25.08
CA GLU A 231 17.71 0.58 25.29
C GLU A 231 16.74 0.64 26.48
N LYS A 232 15.81 -0.33 26.58
CA LYS A 232 14.86 -0.41 27.70
C LYS A 232 15.55 -0.70 29.03
N VAL A 233 16.54 -1.60 29.05
CA VAL A 233 17.34 -1.90 30.25
C VAL A 233 18.06 -0.65 30.74
N TYR A 234 18.69 0.10 29.83
CA TYR A 234 19.34 1.37 30.15
C TYR A 234 18.34 2.38 30.76
N GLN A 235 17.19 2.57 30.11
CA GLN A 235 16.13 3.49 30.59
C GLN A 235 15.59 3.08 31.97
N TYR A 236 15.33 1.79 32.19
CA TYR A 236 14.80 1.29 33.46
C TYR A 236 15.83 1.42 34.58
N ASN A 237 17.11 1.17 34.32
CA ASN A 237 18.18 1.38 35.31
C ASN A 237 18.32 2.86 35.70
N ALA A 238 18.22 3.79 34.73
CA ALA A 238 18.21 5.22 35.02
C ALA A 238 16.99 5.64 35.87
N LEU A 239 15.81 5.09 35.60
CA LEU A 239 14.61 5.31 36.41
C LEU A 239 14.73 4.73 37.81
N ILE A 240 15.30 3.52 37.96
CA ILE A 240 15.57 2.90 39.26
C ILE A 240 16.49 3.80 40.09
N ALA A 241 17.61 4.27 39.51
CA ALA A 241 18.53 5.18 40.21
C ALA A 241 17.84 6.46 40.67
N THR A 242 17.02 7.06 39.80
CA THR A 242 16.25 8.27 40.11
C THR A 242 15.24 8.04 41.23
N TYR A 243 14.52 6.91 41.21
CA TYR A 243 13.52 6.58 42.22
C TYR A 243 14.13 6.24 43.58
N SER A 244 15.30 5.59 43.59
CA SER A 244 16.06 5.30 44.80
C SER A 244 16.53 6.59 45.48
N GLN A 245 17.02 7.58 44.72
CA GLN A 245 17.44 8.88 45.26
C GLN A 245 16.27 9.69 45.84
N LYS A 246 15.11 9.68 45.17
CA LYS A 246 13.93 10.47 45.57
C LYS A 246 13.01 9.75 46.59
N LYS A 247 13.46 8.66 47.22
CA LYS A 247 12.69 7.84 48.20
C LYS A 247 11.28 7.46 47.72
N PHE A 248 11.11 7.16 46.42
CA PHE A 248 9.82 6.71 45.88
C PHE A 248 9.45 5.29 46.35
N SER A 249 8.18 4.92 46.18
CA SER A 249 7.61 3.61 46.53
C SER A 249 8.50 2.42 46.10
N GLN A 250 8.98 1.63 47.07
CA GLN A 250 9.77 0.40 46.87
C GLN A 250 9.13 -0.58 45.88
N LYS A 251 7.79 -0.64 45.82
CA LYS A 251 7.04 -1.45 44.85
C LYS A 251 7.36 -1.11 43.39
N LYS A 252 7.51 0.17 43.05
CA LYS A 252 7.84 0.62 41.68
C LYS A 252 9.27 0.21 41.30
N ILE A 253 10.20 0.40 42.23
CA ILE A 253 11.61 -0.02 42.07
C ILE A 253 11.66 -1.53 41.84
N ARG A 254 11.02 -2.33 42.70
CA ARG A 254 10.96 -3.80 42.56
C ARG A 254 10.41 -4.23 41.20
N ASN A 255 9.32 -3.63 40.71
CA ASN A 255 8.73 -3.97 39.41
C ASN A 255 9.68 -3.64 38.23
N LEU A 256 10.38 -2.51 38.29
CA LEU A 256 11.38 -2.15 37.29
C LEU A 256 12.58 -3.11 37.33
N THR A 257 13.07 -3.47 38.52
CA THR A 257 14.15 -4.44 38.69
C THR A 257 13.76 -5.81 38.12
N LEU A 258 12.54 -6.29 38.36
CA LEU A 258 12.04 -7.53 37.76
C LEU A 258 11.99 -7.44 36.23
N SER A 259 11.62 -6.27 35.69
CA SER A 259 11.59 -6.03 34.24
C SER A 259 13.00 -6.04 33.64
N VAL A 260 13.97 -5.42 34.31
CA VAL A 260 15.39 -5.46 33.93
C VAL A 260 15.90 -6.90 33.92
N ASN A 261 15.69 -7.66 35.00
CA ASN A 261 16.14 -9.05 35.08
C ASN A 261 15.56 -9.92 33.96
N ARG A 262 14.27 -9.75 33.65
CA ARG A 262 13.61 -10.43 32.53
C ARG A 262 14.26 -10.06 31.19
N LEU A 263 14.48 -8.78 30.92
CA LEU A 263 15.07 -8.33 29.66
C LEU A 263 16.52 -8.78 29.51
N THR A 264 17.33 -8.74 30.57
CA THR A 264 18.71 -9.25 30.57
C THR A 264 18.75 -10.73 30.21
N ARG A 265 17.90 -11.56 30.83
CA ARG A 265 17.79 -12.99 30.48
C ARG A 265 17.42 -13.21 29.01
N LEU A 266 16.52 -12.41 28.45
CA LEU A 266 16.17 -12.48 27.03
C LEU A 266 17.34 -12.05 26.13
N ILE A 267 18.12 -11.05 26.54
CA ILE A 267 19.32 -10.63 25.82
C ILE A 267 20.36 -11.77 25.79
N ASP A 268 20.56 -12.47 26.90
CA ASP A 268 21.47 -13.62 26.96
C ASP A 268 21.00 -14.76 26.06
N MET A 269 19.71 -15.11 26.12
CA MET A 269 19.10 -16.09 25.21
C MET A 269 19.24 -15.69 23.73
N ILE A 270 19.10 -14.39 23.42
CA ILE A 270 19.32 -13.88 22.07
C ILE A 270 20.78 -14.09 21.66
N ASN A 271 21.75 -13.72 22.51
CA ASN A 271 23.17 -13.88 22.21
C ASN A 271 23.52 -15.33 21.90
N GLU A 272 23.12 -16.26 22.78
CA GLU A 272 23.30 -17.70 22.59
C GLU A 272 22.68 -18.18 21.27
N THR A 273 21.44 -17.76 20.99
CA THR A 273 20.73 -18.18 19.77
C THR A 273 21.39 -17.64 18.51
N THR A 274 21.82 -16.38 18.51
CA THR A 274 22.52 -15.79 17.36
C THR A 274 23.88 -16.42 17.11
N GLU A 275 24.56 -16.88 18.16
CA GLU A 275 25.83 -17.57 18.04
C GLU A 275 25.65 -18.99 17.50
N MET A 276 24.67 -19.75 18.01
CA MET A 276 24.31 -21.04 17.44
C MET A 276 24.02 -20.95 15.93
N ILE A 277 23.29 -19.90 15.50
CA ILE A 277 23.00 -19.66 14.09
C ILE A 277 24.28 -19.40 13.27
N ASN A 278 25.25 -18.64 13.81
CA ASN A 278 26.54 -18.44 13.15
C ASN A 278 27.25 -19.78 12.96
N THR A 279 27.40 -20.57 14.03
CA THR A 279 28.05 -21.88 14.00
C THR A 279 27.40 -22.82 12.98
N ILE A 280 26.06 -22.86 12.94
CA ILE A 280 25.31 -23.72 11.99
C ILE A 280 25.61 -23.32 10.54
N TYR A 281 25.74 -22.03 10.22
CA TYR A 281 26.06 -21.61 8.86
C TYR A 281 27.55 -21.79 8.53
N GLU A 282 28.42 -21.44 9.47
CA GLU A 282 29.88 -21.44 9.28
C GLU A 282 30.47 -22.86 9.18
N ARG A 283 29.81 -23.87 9.76
CA ARG A 283 30.22 -25.27 9.59
C ARG A 283 29.92 -25.88 8.22
N VAL A 284 29.05 -25.26 7.41
CA VAL A 284 28.65 -25.82 6.11
C VAL A 284 29.78 -25.67 5.10
N ASN A 285 30.39 -26.78 4.71
CA ASN A 285 31.49 -26.81 3.76
C ASN A 285 30.97 -26.75 2.31
N TRP A 286 30.57 -25.56 1.83
CA TRP A 286 30.01 -25.43 0.47
C TRP A 286 30.97 -25.85 -0.65
N GLN A 287 32.28 -25.85 -0.39
CA GLN A 287 33.30 -26.26 -1.35
C GLN A 287 33.27 -27.78 -1.58
N SER A 288 32.98 -28.60 -0.57
CA SER A 288 32.87 -30.06 -0.72
C SER A 288 31.68 -30.49 -1.56
N ALA A 289 30.67 -29.62 -1.71
CA ALA A 289 29.50 -29.87 -2.55
C ALA A 289 29.74 -29.60 -4.05
N ILE A 290 30.93 -29.12 -4.44
CA ILE A 290 31.25 -28.84 -5.85
C ILE A 290 31.57 -30.14 -6.59
N HIS A 291 30.80 -30.43 -7.63
CA HIS A 291 31.03 -31.51 -8.57
C HIS A 291 30.81 -31.02 -10.00
N GLN A 292 31.79 -31.24 -10.88
CA GLN A 292 31.73 -30.79 -12.29
C GLN A 292 31.37 -29.30 -12.44
N SER A 293 31.96 -28.44 -11.59
CA SER A 293 31.70 -26.98 -11.52
C SER A 293 30.35 -26.53 -10.95
N PHE A 294 29.48 -27.45 -10.50
CA PHE A 294 28.16 -27.12 -9.94
C PHE A 294 27.99 -27.70 -8.53
N LEU A 295 26.97 -27.25 -7.80
CA LEU A 295 26.58 -27.88 -6.54
C LEU A 295 25.92 -29.22 -6.85
N ILE A 296 26.30 -30.28 -6.14
CA ILE A 296 25.54 -31.54 -6.15
C ILE A 296 24.17 -31.34 -5.50
N LYS A 297 23.24 -32.27 -5.71
CA LYS A 297 21.95 -32.23 -4.99
C LYS A 297 22.09 -32.64 -3.53
N GLY A 298 23.05 -33.51 -3.23
CA GLY A 298 23.29 -34.01 -1.90
C GLY A 298 23.89 -35.41 -1.88
N TRP A 299 23.83 -36.03 -0.70
CA TRP A 299 24.30 -37.39 -0.43
C TRP A 299 23.21 -38.21 0.26
N ASN A 300 23.18 -39.51 0.02
CA ASN A 300 22.34 -40.42 0.79
C ASN A 300 22.84 -40.53 2.26
N ILE A 301 22.07 -41.21 3.11
CA ILE A 301 22.45 -41.41 4.52
C ILE A 301 23.74 -42.22 4.72
N LYS A 302 24.25 -42.89 3.67
CA LYS A 302 25.55 -43.56 3.67
C LYS A 302 26.69 -42.65 3.21
N HIS A 303 26.41 -41.35 3.05
CA HIS A 303 27.35 -40.33 2.57
C HIS A 303 27.83 -40.52 1.12
N GLU A 304 27.09 -41.26 0.30
CA GLU A 304 27.35 -41.41 -1.13
C GLU A 304 26.58 -40.36 -1.93
N PRO A 305 27.16 -39.75 -2.97
CA PRO A 305 26.46 -38.75 -3.79
C PRO A 305 25.16 -39.29 -4.39
N ILE A 306 24.11 -38.47 -4.41
CA ILE A 306 22.83 -38.85 -5.02
C ILE A 306 23.02 -39.04 -6.53
N ILE A 307 22.67 -40.23 -7.04
CA ILE A 307 22.76 -40.57 -8.45
C ILE A 307 21.40 -40.36 -9.14
N ASN A 308 21.42 -39.72 -10.31
CA ASN A 308 20.25 -39.63 -11.18
C ASN A 308 20.03 -41.00 -11.84
N THR A 309 18.87 -41.61 -11.59
CA THR A 309 18.53 -42.96 -12.05
C THR A 309 18.44 -43.09 -13.57
N LEU A 310 18.13 -42.00 -14.29
CA LEU A 310 18.01 -42.01 -15.75
C LEU A 310 19.36 -41.88 -16.45
N THR A 311 20.27 -41.08 -15.90
CA THR A 311 21.56 -40.78 -16.54
C THR A 311 22.73 -41.56 -15.93
N ASN A 312 22.52 -42.23 -14.80
CA ASN A 312 23.54 -42.87 -13.98
C ASN A 312 24.74 -41.95 -13.64
N LYS A 313 24.45 -40.66 -13.41
CA LYS A 313 25.44 -39.62 -13.06
C LYS A 313 25.07 -38.97 -11.74
N VAL A 314 26.05 -38.39 -11.06
CA VAL A 314 25.80 -37.57 -9.86
C VAL A 314 24.80 -36.46 -10.20
N SER A 315 23.76 -36.35 -9.38
CA SER A 315 22.74 -35.32 -9.50
C SER A 315 23.32 -33.98 -9.08
N ILE A 316 23.23 -32.98 -9.95
CA ILE A 316 23.73 -31.62 -9.73
C ILE A 316 22.63 -30.57 -9.97
N TYR A 317 22.86 -29.35 -9.48
CA TYR A 317 22.05 -28.16 -9.73
C TYR A 317 22.71 -27.29 -10.82
N ASP A 318 22.75 -27.78 -12.06
CA ASP A 318 23.40 -27.08 -13.19
C ASP A 318 22.52 -26.03 -13.88
N SER A 319 21.26 -25.90 -13.45
CA SER A 319 20.23 -25.08 -14.10
C SER A 319 19.70 -24.00 -13.16
N PHE A 320 19.28 -22.87 -13.73
CA PHE A 320 18.65 -21.80 -12.97
C PHE A 320 17.17 -22.14 -12.68
N ASP A 321 16.93 -22.87 -11.59
CA ASP A 321 15.62 -23.28 -11.08
C ASP A 321 15.46 -22.86 -9.61
N GLY A 322 14.59 -23.50 -8.82
CA GLY A 322 14.43 -23.16 -7.39
C GLY A 322 15.69 -23.30 -6.52
N SER A 323 16.78 -23.88 -7.04
CA SER A 323 18.04 -24.10 -6.32
C SER A 323 18.99 -22.90 -6.30
N TYR A 324 18.72 -21.81 -7.03
CA TYR A 324 19.62 -20.63 -7.04
C TYR A 324 19.83 -20.02 -5.65
N LEU A 325 18.89 -20.27 -4.71
CA LEU A 325 19.04 -19.88 -3.32
C LEU A 325 20.29 -20.49 -2.66
N ALA A 326 20.57 -21.76 -2.97
CA ALA A 326 21.74 -22.46 -2.45
C ALA A 326 23.05 -21.84 -2.96
N TYR A 327 23.07 -21.41 -4.23
CA TYR A 327 24.20 -20.67 -4.79
C TYR A 327 24.41 -19.34 -4.09
N ILE A 328 23.33 -18.58 -3.83
CA ILE A 328 23.43 -17.30 -3.11
C ILE A 328 23.99 -17.52 -1.71
N THR A 329 23.50 -18.51 -0.95
CA THR A 329 24.01 -18.79 0.39
C THR A 329 25.45 -19.34 0.38
N ALA A 330 25.82 -20.14 -0.62
CA ALA A 330 27.16 -20.70 -0.75
C ALA A 330 28.22 -19.62 -1.08
N ILE A 331 27.93 -18.73 -2.02
CA ILE A 331 28.83 -17.64 -2.45
C ILE A 331 29.03 -16.62 -1.32
N GLY A 332 28.00 -16.43 -0.49
CA GLY A 332 28.02 -15.54 0.67
C GLY A 332 28.73 -16.11 1.90
N SER A 333 29.12 -17.39 1.88
CA SER A 333 29.77 -18.04 3.02
C SER A 333 31.12 -17.38 3.33
N LYS A 334 31.45 -17.25 4.62
CA LYS A 334 32.73 -16.70 5.06
C LYS A 334 33.81 -17.76 5.26
N THR A 335 33.38 -18.97 5.61
CA THR A 335 34.28 -20.09 5.94
C THR A 335 34.61 -20.92 4.71
N PHE A 336 33.59 -21.32 3.95
CA PHE A 336 33.72 -22.18 2.78
C PHE A 336 32.99 -21.59 1.56
N PRO A 337 33.36 -20.41 1.06
CA PRO A 337 32.70 -19.84 -0.13
C PRO A 337 32.99 -20.65 -1.40
N ILE A 338 31.99 -20.76 -2.27
CA ILE A 338 32.19 -21.19 -3.66
C ILE A 338 32.46 -19.97 -4.56
N SER A 339 33.08 -20.20 -5.73
CA SER A 339 33.35 -19.12 -6.68
C SER A 339 32.06 -18.57 -7.30
N GLU A 340 31.92 -17.24 -7.33
CA GLU A 340 30.82 -16.54 -7.99
C GLU A 340 30.74 -16.80 -9.50
N LYS A 341 31.86 -17.15 -10.14
CA LYS A 341 31.93 -17.48 -11.57
C LYS A 341 31.03 -18.67 -11.96
N ILE A 342 30.65 -19.51 -10.99
CA ILE A 342 29.72 -20.63 -11.25
C ILE A 342 28.33 -20.12 -11.63
N TRP A 343 27.92 -18.96 -11.10
CA TRP A 343 26.61 -18.36 -11.39
C TRP A 343 26.39 -18.07 -12.89
N GLU A 344 27.45 -17.64 -13.57
CA GLU A 344 27.43 -17.38 -15.01
C GLU A 344 27.31 -18.67 -15.82
N LYS A 345 27.80 -19.80 -15.28
CA LYS A 345 27.75 -21.12 -15.92
C LYS A 345 26.39 -21.82 -15.79
N LEU A 346 25.52 -21.36 -14.89
CA LEU A 346 24.19 -21.96 -14.71
C LEU A 346 23.38 -21.89 -16.01
N GLN A 347 22.81 -23.02 -16.40
CA GLN A 347 21.97 -23.14 -17.58
C GLN A 347 20.69 -22.33 -17.39
N ARG A 348 20.49 -21.31 -18.25
CA ARG A 348 19.29 -20.48 -18.28
C ARG A 348 18.46 -20.85 -19.51
N LYS A 349 17.70 -21.94 -19.40
CA LYS A 349 16.82 -22.41 -20.49
C LYS A 349 15.65 -21.46 -20.63
N THR A 350 15.57 -20.81 -21.79
CA THR A 350 14.52 -19.84 -22.11
C THR A 350 13.62 -20.36 -23.20
N GLU A 351 12.33 -20.03 -23.11
CA GLU A 351 11.32 -20.42 -24.07
C GLU A 351 10.49 -19.19 -24.47
N LYS A 352 10.15 -19.08 -25.77
CA LYS A 352 9.23 -18.03 -26.24
C LYS A 352 7.79 -18.52 -26.07
N LEU A 353 7.14 -18.07 -25.02
CA LEU A 353 5.84 -18.57 -24.59
C LEU A 353 4.79 -17.43 -24.58
N PRO A 354 3.52 -17.73 -24.90
CA PRO A 354 2.46 -16.74 -24.84
C PRO A 354 2.23 -16.28 -23.40
N ILE A 355 2.21 -14.97 -23.19
CA ILE A 355 1.80 -14.31 -21.96
C ILE A 355 0.56 -13.43 -22.23
N LYS A 356 0.17 -12.55 -21.28
CA LYS A 356 -1.10 -11.81 -21.32
C LYS A 356 -1.32 -11.15 -22.69
N ASN A 357 -2.53 -11.25 -23.22
CA ASN A 357 -2.94 -10.79 -24.56
C ASN A 357 -2.31 -11.57 -25.74
N HIS A 358 -1.91 -12.82 -25.54
CA HIS A 358 -1.31 -13.70 -26.56
C HIS A 358 0.02 -13.20 -27.15
N GLN A 359 0.63 -12.15 -26.58
CA GLN A 359 1.98 -11.74 -26.94
C GLN A 359 2.99 -12.78 -26.43
N LYS A 360 3.92 -13.21 -27.29
CA LYS A 360 4.98 -14.15 -26.89
C LYS A 360 6.13 -13.37 -26.25
N ASP A 361 6.59 -13.85 -25.10
CA ASP A 361 7.74 -13.29 -24.39
C ASP A 361 8.74 -14.41 -24.04
N THR A 362 9.99 -14.03 -23.80
CA THR A 362 11.07 -14.96 -23.44
C THR A 362 11.02 -15.23 -21.94
N LEU A 363 10.72 -16.47 -21.56
CA LEU A 363 10.61 -16.93 -20.17
C LEU A 363 11.75 -17.86 -19.81
N LEU A 364 12.46 -17.56 -18.72
CA LEU A 364 13.35 -18.49 -18.04
C LEU A 364 12.53 -19.41 -17.13
N GLY A 365 12.59 -20.72 -17.38
CA GLY A 365 11.95 -21.72 -16.53
C GLY A 365 10.41 -21.76 -16.61
N GLY A 366 9.80 -21.36 -17.72
CA GLY A 366 8.33 -21.41 -17.89
C GLY A 366 7.71 -22.81 -17.72
N TYR A 367 8.52 -23.87 -17.86
CA TYR A 367 8.14 -25.26 -17.62
C TYR A 367 8.26 -25.72 -16.16
N LEU A 368 8.65 -24.85 -15.23
CA LEU A 368 8.83 -25.21 -13.82
C LEU A 368 7.50 -25.09 -13.03
N PRO A 369 7.36 -25.85 -11.92
CA PRO A 369 6.25 -25.67 -11.00
C PRO A 369 6.30 -24.29 -10.33
N LEU A 370 5.15 -23.75 -9.90
CA LEU A 370 5.08 -22.45 -9.23
C LEU A 370 6.06 -22.33 -8.04
N SER A 371 6.18 -23.39 -7.22
CA SER A 371 7.08 -23.43 -6.06
C SER A 371 8.55 -23.11 -6.42
N SER A 372 9.01 -23.48 -7.62
CA SER A 372 10.39 -23.21 -8.05
C SER A 372 10.64 -21.72 -8.29
N HIS A 373 9.58 -20.95 -8.56
CA HIS A 373 9.67 -19.49 -8.69
C HIS A 373 9.41 -18.79 -7.36
N THR A 374 8.47 -19.28 -6.55
CA THR A 374 8.00 -18.56 -5.36
C THR A 374 8.88 -18.80 -4.14
N TYR A 375 9.33 -20.04 -3.87
CA TYR A 375 9.96 -20.37 -2.58
C TYR A 375 11.22 -19.55 -2.27
N PRO A 376 12.18 -19.38 -3.21
CA PRO A 376 13.32 -18.52 -2.92
C PRO A 376 12.94 -17.03 -2.78
N LEU A 377 11.93 -16.58 -3.53
CA LEU A 377 11.43 -15.20 -3.51
C LEU A 377 10.55 -14.91 -2.27
N CYS A 378 10.15 -15.92 -1.50
CA CYS A 378 9.63 -15.72 -0.13
C CYS A 378 10.70 -15.12 0.79
N TYR A 379 11.98 -15.42 0.56
CA TYR A 379 13.08 -14.94 1.39
C TYR A 379 13.85 -13.77 0.76
N ILE A 380 14.19 -13.86 -0.52
CA ILE A 380 15.04 -12.86 -1.19
C ILE A 380 14.20 -11.88 -1.99
N ASP A 381 14.42 -10.58 -1.77
CA ASP A 381 13.80 -9.51 -2.56
C ASP A 381 14.64 -9.19 -3.79
N LEU A 382 14.23 -9.72 -4.94
CA LEU A 382 14.84 -9.43 -6.24
C LEU A 382 13.99 -8.45 -7.09
N ARG A 383 13.09 -7.69 -6.46
CA ARG A 383 12.24 -6.71 -7.16
C ARG A 383 13.06 -5.52 -7.62
N ASP A 384 12.66 -4.92 -8.74
CA ASP A 384 13.14 -3.59 -9.11
C ASP A 384 12.77 -2.55 -8.05
N TYR A 385 13.66 -1.58 -7.81
CA TYR A 385 13.42 -0.48 -6.89
C TYR A 385 13.23 0.80 -7.67
N THR A 386 12.27 1.63 -7.24
CA THR A 386 12.10 2.98 -7.78
C THR A 386 12.36 3.96 -6.64
N TYR A 387 13.27 4.92 -6.84
CA TYR A 387 13.56 5.94 -5.84
C TYR A 387 12.37 6.89 -5.67
N LYS A 388 11.98 7.15 -4.41
CA LYS A 388 10.89 8.05 -4.05
C LYS A 388 11.43 8.99 -2.95
N ASP A 389 11.79 10.20 -3.36
CA ASP A 389 12.20 11.36 -2.54
C ASP A 389 13.56 11.32 -1.80
N SER A 390 13.97 12.52 -1.35
CA SER A 390 15.35 12.98 -1.13
C SER A 390 16.07 12.30 0.03
N ILE A 391 17.17 11.60 -0.25
CA ILE A 391 18.24 11.38 0.73
C ILE A 391 18.84 12.74 1.12
N GLU A 392 18.59 13.22 2.34
CA GLU A 392 19.06 14.53 2.86
C GLU A 392 20.57 14.79 2.67
N TYR A 393 21.37 13.73 2.52
CA TYR A 393 22.81 13.79 2.33
C TYR A 393 23.28 13.87 0.87
N ILE A 394 22.38 13.79 -0.12
CA ILE A 394 22.73 13.92 -1.54
C ILE A 394 22.59 15.39 -1.97
N PRO A 395 23.58 15.98 -2.67
CA PRO A 395 23.48 17.32 -3.21
C PRO A 395 22.28 17.55 -4.16
N ASN A 396 21.62 18.71 -4.07
CA ASN A 396 20.39 19.06 -4.83
C ASN A 396 20.50 18.94 -6.36
N ASN A 397 21.71 19.07 -6.92
CA ASN A 397 21.98 18.90 -8.35
C ASN A 397 21.91 17.43 -8.81
N ILE A 398 22.17 16.46 -7.93
CA ILE A 398 22.07 15.02 -8.20
C ILE A 398 20.63 14.51 -7.94
N HIS A 399 19.94 15.09 -6.96
CA HIS A 399 18.54 14.77 -6.62
C HIS A 399 17.57 14.82 -7.79
N ARG A 400 17.67 15.85 -8.63
CA ARG A 400 16.79 16.00 -9.81
C ARG A 400 17.00 14.92 -10.87
N LYS A 401 18.17 14.28 -10.94
CA LYS A 401 18.46 13.21 -11.90
C LYS A 401 17.99 11.82 -11.46
N LEU A 402 17.75 11.60 -10.16
CA LEU A 402 17.45 10.28 -9.60
C LEU A 402 15.98 10.06 -9.25
N LYS A 403 15.18 11.13 -9.16
CA LYS A 403 13.73 11.06 -8.97
C LYS A 403 13.13 10.38 -10.20
N TYR A 404 12.52 9.19 -10.02
CA TYR A 404 11.96 8.29 -11.06
C TYR A 404 12.92 7.34 -11.79
N THR A 405 14.19 7.24 -11.39
CA THR A 405 15.06 6.19 -11.93
C THR A 405 14.64 4.83 -11.36
N LYS A 406 14.13 3.94 -12.23
CA LYS A 406 13.91 2.53 -11.90
C LYS A 406 15.25 1.83 -11.88
N LEU A 407 15.73 1.49 -10.68
CA LEU A 407 16.88 0.62 -10.51
C LEU A 407 16.43 -0.80 -10.82
N LYS A 408 16.83 -1.29 -11.99
CA LYS A 408 16.61 -2.69 -12.37
C LYS A 408 17.45 -3.58 -11.47
N PHE A 409 16.81 -4.55 -10.82
CA PHE A 409 17.50 -5.50 -9.95
C PHE A 409 17.96 -6.70 -10.77
N THR A 410 19.03 -6.49 -11.54
CA THR A 410 19.62 -7.48 -12.43
C THR A 410 20.88 -8.08 -11.85
N ASP A 411 21.18 -9.33 -12.21
CA ASP A 411 22.51 -9.90 -11.96
C ASP A 411 23.56 -9.43 -12.98
N ILE A 412 24.76 -9.99 -12.89
CA ILE A 412 25.91 -9.73 -13.78
C ILE A 412 25.61 -10.02 -15.26
N LEU A 413 24.62 -10.87 -15.56
CA LEU A 413 24.19 -11.21 -16.91
C LEU A 413 22.97 -10.39 -17.36
N GLY A 414 22.48 -9.46 -16.55
CA GLY A 414 21.33 -8.60 -16.88
C GLY A 414 19.96 -9.24 -16.62
N TRP A 415 19.87 -10.37 -15.91
CA TRP A 415 18.60 -11.07 -15.69
C TRP A 415 17.77 -10.44 -14.56
N GLN A 416 16.50 -10.13 -14.86
CA GLN A 416 15.50 -9.64 -13.88
C GLN A 416 14.63 -10.80 -13.36
N TYR A 417 15.06 -11.46 -12.30
CA TYR A 417 14.44 -12.70 -11.84
C TYR A 417 13.02 -12.55 -11.30
N PHE A 418 12.72 -11.47 -10.57
CA PHE A 418 11.37 -11.23 -10.07
C PHE A 418 10.37 -10.96 -11.20
N GLU A 419 10.79 -10.17 -12.20
CA GLU A 419 10.00 -9.92 -13.40
C GLU A 419 9.77 -11.21 -14.19
N ASN A 420 10.82 -12.01 -14.39
CA ASN A 420 10.70 -13.31 -15.05
C ASN A 420 9.74 -14.25 -14.30
N ALA A 421 9.82 -14.31 -12.96
CA ALA A 421 8.89 -15.08 -12.15
C ALA A 421 7.43 -14.62 -12.34
N SER A 422 7.17 -13.30 -12.36
CA SER A 422 5.84 -12.75 -12.65
C SER A 422 5.30 -13.23 -14.00
N LYS A 423 6.14 -13.22 -15.04
CA LYS A 423 5.75 -13.69 -16.37
C LYS A 423 5.53 -15.20 -16.41
N ALA A 424 6.39 -16.00 -15.76
CA ALA A 424 6.23 -17.45 -15.65
C ALA A 424 4.94 -17.85 -14.92
N ILE A 425 4.56 -17.10 -13.88
CA ILE A 425 3.28 -17.27 -13.17
C ILE A 425 2.10 -16.94 -14.09
N GLY A 426 2.20 -15.85 -14.87
CA GLY A 426 1.20 -15.51 -15.89
C GLY A 426 1.04 -16.60 -16.95
N PHE A 427 2.14 -17.22 -17.37
CA PHE A 427 2.11 -18.37 -18.27
C PHE A 427 1.49 -19.61 -17.62
N ASN A 428 1.81 -19.93 -16.37
CA ASN A 428 1.19 -21.03 -15.63
C ASN A 428 -0.35 -20.93 -15.63
N GLN A 429 -0.86 -19.73 -15.34
CA GLN A 429 -2.29 -19.43 -15.38
C GLN A 429 -2.89 -19.61 -16.79
N GLN A 430 -2.26 -19.04 -17.81
CA GLN A 430 -2.77 -19.12 -19.19
C GLN A 430 -2.70 -20.53 -19.76
N TYR A 431 -1.67 -21.28 -19.40
CA TYR A 431 -1.48 -22.64 -19.86
C TYR A 431 -2.65 -23.53 -19.43
N VAL A 432 -3.08 -23.45 -18.16
CA VAL A 432 -4.23 -24.25 -17.69
C VAL A 432 -5.56 -23.75 -18.27
N GLN A 433 -5.73 -22.44 -18.46
CA GLN A 433 -6.90 -21.87 -19.14
C GLN A 433 -6.98 -22.35 -20.60
N LYS A 434 -5.84 -22.40 -21.29
CA LYS A 434 -5.76 -22.95 -22.64
C LYS A 434 -6.16 -24.42 -22.67
N LEU A 435 -5.66 -25.23 -21.73
CA LEU A 435 -6.07 -26.64 -21.61
C LEU A 435 -7.58 -26.78 -21.36
N ALA A 436 -8.17 -25.96 -20.50
CA ALA A 436 -9.60 -25.94 -20.26
C ALA A 436 -10.40 -25.56 -21.52
N ASN A 437 -9.90 -24.63 -22.33
CA ASN A 437 -10.56 -24.24 -23.57
C ASN A 437 -10.43 -25.30 -24.67
N GLU A 438 -9.27 -25.95 -24.80
CA GLU A 438 -9.02 -26.98 -25.81
C GLU A 438 -9.70 -28.32 -25.46
N PHE A 439 -9.77 -28.66 -24.17
CA PHE A 439 -10.37 -29.91 -23.69
C PHE A 439 -11.33 -29.64 -22.52
N PRO A 440 -12.47 -28.96 -22.77
CA PRO A 440 -13.37 -28.49 -21.73
C PRO A 440 -13.98 -29.61 -20.89
N GLU A 441 -14.22 -30.79 -21.46
CA GLU A 441 -14.75 -31.95 -20.73
C GLU A 441 -13.70 -32.58 -19.79
N LYS A 442 -12.41 -32.45 -20.12
CA LYS A 442 -11.31 -33.09 -19.39
C LYS A 442 -10.73 -32.21 -18.29
N TYR A 443 -10.66 -30.90 -18.52
CA TYR A 443 -9.97 -29.95 -17.63
C TYR A 443 -10.91 -28.87 -17.06
N THR A 444 -12.12 -29.27 -16.66
CA THR A 444 -13.16 -28.38 -16.13
C THR A 444 -12.73 -27.56 -14.92
N THR A 445 -11.93 -28.09 -13.98
CA THR A 445 -11.41 -27.29 -12.84
C THR A 445 -10.62 -26.07 -13.35
N TYR A 446 -9.87 -26.24 -14.44
CA TYR A 446 -8.98 -25.21 -14.98
C TYR A 446 -9.71 -24.06 -15.70
N ALA A 447 -11.01 -24.22 -15.98
CA ALA A 447 -11.83 -23.12 -16.48
C ALA A 447 -11.96 -21.99 -15.44
N ILE A 448 -11.78 -22.31 -14.15
CA ILE A 448 -12.09 -21.39 -13.05
C ILE A 448 -10.87 -21.20 -12.13
N TYR A 449 -10.11 -22.26 -11.92
CA TYR A 449 -8.99 -22.31 -10.98
C TYR A 449 -7.68 -22.57 -11.70
N TRP A 450 -6.57 -22.11 -11.14
CA TRP A 450 -5.24 -22.32 -11.70
C TRP A 450 -4.23 -22.56 -10.57
N GLY A 451 -3.06 -23.08 -10.95
CA GLY A 451 -1.97 -23.32 -10.02
C GLY A 451 -1.32 -24.68 -10.18
N LEU A 452 -0.46 -24.82 -11.17
CA LEU A 452 0.37 -26.04 -11.33
C LEU A 452 1.64 -25.92 -10.50
N SER A 453 1.76 -26.74 -9.46
CA SER A 453 2.94 -26.80 -8.61
C SER A 453 3.22 -28.21 -8.10
N ASN A 454 4.34 -28.36 -7.41
CA ASN A 454 4.54 -29.49 -6.51
C ASN A 454 3.45 -29.48 -5.42
N SER A 455 2.77 -30.61 -5.22
CA SER A 455 1.76 -30.78 -4.16
C SER A 455 1.48 -32.25 -3.87
N TRP A 456 0.95 -32.54 -2.68
CA TRP A 456 0.42 -33.84 -2.31
C TRP A 456 -0.82 -34.21 -3.14
N SER A 457 -1.06 -35.50 -3.28
CA SER A 457 -2.17 -36.10 -4.03
C SER A 457 -3.01 -36.97 -3.07
N SER A 458 -4.25 -37.27 -3.44
CA SER A 458 -5.02 -38.32 -2.74
C SER A 458 -4.73 -39.73 -3.24
N GLU A 459 -4.07 -39.87 -4.39
CA GLU A 459 -3.71 -41.16 -5.02
C GLU A 459 -2.21 -41.45 -4.94
N THR A 460 -1.35 -40.42 -5.02
CA THR A 460 0.11 -40.56 -4.93
C THR A 460 0.66 -39.80 -3.71
N ILE A 461 1.90 -40.11 -3.32
CA ILE A 461 2.55 -39.44 -2.20
C ILE A 461 2.77 -37.96 -2.56
N TYR A 462 3.56 -37.62 -3.59
CA TYR A 462 3.82 -36.21 -3.92
C TYR A 462 4.11 -36.04 -5.41
N ASP A 463 3.37 -35.15 -6.07
CA ASP A 463 3.44 -34.99 -7.53
C ASP A 463 4.01 -33.62 -7.92
N THR A 464 4.77 -33.61 -9.02
CA THR A 464 5.24 -32.38 -9.67
C THR A 464 4.33 -32.02 -10.84
N LEU A 465 3.49 -30.99 -10.66
CA LEU A 465 2.68 -30.39 -11.71
C LEU A 465 3.35 -29.13 -12.24
N HIS A 466 3.44 -29.02 -13.56
CA HIS A 466 4.06 -27.87 -14.21
C HIS A 466 3.53 -27.68 -15.63
N PRO A 467 3.67 -26.47 -16.21
CA PRO A 467 3.32 -26.23 -17.61
C PRO A 467 4.12 -27.09 -18.58
N LEU A 468 3.60 -27.28 -19.79
CA LEU A 468 4.22 -28.06 -20.88
C LEU A 468 4.41 -29.56 -20.59
N LYS A 469 3.85 -30.08 -19.48
CA LYS A 469 3.85 -31.51 -19.19
C LYS A 469 2.97 -32.24 -20.21
N LYS A 470 3.52 -33.31 -20.82
CA LYS A 470 2.83 -34.12 -21.84
C LYS A 470 1.57 -34.83 -21.33
N SER A 471 1.54 -35.15 -20.04
CA SER A 471 0.43 -35.83 -19.37
C SER A 471 0.22 -35.25 -17.98
N PHE A 472 -1.02 -34.89 -17.68
CA PHE A 472 -1.47 -34.53 -16.34
C PHE A 472 -2.01 -35.79 -15.63
N PRO A 473 -1.94 -35.88 -14.29
CA PRO A 473 -2.68 -36.89 -13.53
C PRO A 473 -4.18 -36.86 -13.87
N LYS A 474 -4.96 -37.85 -13.42
CA LYS A 474 -6.41 -37.92 -13.66
C LYS A 474 -7.12 -36.61 -13.25
N GLY A 475 -7.38 -35.75 -14.22
CA GLY A 475 -8.10 -34.49 -14.08
C GLY A 475 -7.24 -33.22 -14.01
N SER A 476 -7.90 -32.11 -13.68
CA SER A 476 -7.35 -30.76 -13.60
C SER A 476 -7.01 -30.39 -12.14
N ARG A 477 -5.95 -31.00 -11.58
CA ARG A 477 -5.53 -30.76 -10.19
C ARG A 477 -4.92 -29.37 -9.99
N VAL A 478 -5.33 -28.68 -8.93
CA VAL A 478 -4.87 -27.35 -8.54
C VAL A 478 -4.17 -27.41 -7.18
N SER A 479 -3.04 -26.72 -7.06
CA SER A 479 -2.33 -26.52 -5.78
C SER A 479 -2.66 -25.13 -5.21
N PRO A 480 -3.68 -24.99 -4.34
CA PRO A 480 -4.12 -23.67 -3.85
C PRO A 480 -3.04 -22.95 -3.04
N THR A 481 -2.32 -23.68 -2.19
CA THR A 481 -1.24 -23.12 -1.34
C THR A 481 -0.13 -22.48 -2.20
N ALA A 482 0.27 -23.16 -3.29
CA ALA A 482 1.25 -22.62 -4.24
C ALA A 482 0.71 -21.39 -4.97
N THR A 483 -0.56 -21.37 -5.33
CA THR A 483 -1.18 -20.21 -5.99
C THR A 483 -1.15 -18.99 -5.09
N ILE A 484 -1.44 -19.14 -3.80
CA ILE A 484 -1.44 -18.01 -2.86
C ILE A 484 -0.02 -17.51 -2.60
N SER A 485 0.98 -18.39 -2.65
CA SER A 485 2.39 -17.97 -2.61
C SER A 485 2.78 -17.03 -3.76
N THR A 486 1.95 -16.90 -4.80
CA THR A 486 2.17 -15.95 -5.91
C THR A 486 1.57 -14.56 -5.68
N ILE A 487 0.94 -14.29 -4.54
CA ILE A 487 0.25 -13.01 -4.25
C ILE A 487 1.16 -11.77 -4.38
N ILE A 488 2.47 -11.94 -4.15
CA ILE A 488 3.48 -10.89 -4.33
C ILE A 488 3.70 -10.48 -5.80
N PHE A 489 3.25 -11.29 -6.76
CA PHE A 489 3.37 -11.03 -8.21
C PHE A 489 2.05 -10.62 -8.85
N ASN A 490 0.92 -11.22 -8.43
CA ASN A 490 -0.38 -11.02 -9.08
C ASN A 490 -1.54 -11.08 -8.05
N GLU A 491 -1.62 -10.06 -7.20
CA GLU A 491 -2.63 -9.92 -6.14
C GLU A 491 -4.06 -10.14 -6.67
N ASP A 492 -4.41 -9.49 -7.79
CA ASP A 492 -5.79 -9.49 -8.29
C ASP A 492 -6.27 -10.90 -8.68
N GLU A 493 -5.45 -11.68 -9.39
CA GLU A 493 -5.84 -13.02 -9.83
C GLU A 493 -5.82 -14.04 -8.68
N VAL A 494 -4.87 -13.94 -7.76
CA VAL A 494 -4.86 -14.75 -6.53
C VAL A 494 -6.10 -14.46 -5.71
N HIS A 495 -6.46 -13.20 -5.55
CA HIS A 495 -7.62 -12.80 -4.78
C HIS A 495 -8.94 -13.26 -5.43
N LYS A 496 -9.09 -13.16 -6.75
CA LYS A 496 -10.25 -13.73 -7.46
C LYS A 496 -10.39 -15.23 -7.25
N GLN A 497 -9.29 -15.97 -7.33
CA GLN A 497 -9.30 -17.41 -7.06
C GLN A 497 -9.69 -17.72 -5.62
N LEU A 498 -9.16 -16.97 -4.66
CA LEU A 498 -9.53 -17.06 -3.25
C LEU A 498 -11.04 -16.83 -3.06
N GLU A 499 -11.60 -15.73 -3.57
CA GLU A 499 -13.03 -15.44 -3.52
C GLU A 499 -13.87 -16.59 -4.12
N ARG A 500 -13.44 -17.17 -5.26
CA ARG A 500 -14.12 -18.33 -5.88
C ARG A 500 -14.14 -19.55 -4.99
N VAL A 501 -13.00 -19.88 -4.36
CA VAL A 501 -12.92 -21.02 -3.43
C VAL A 501 -13.79 -20.76 -2.20
N PHE A 502 -13.76 -19.56 -1.62
CA PHE A 502 -14.56 -19.24 -0.44
C PHE A 502 -16.06 -19.24 -0.71
N ASN A 503 -16.49 -18.82 -1.91
CA ASN A 503 -17.89 -18.81 -2.31
C ASN A 503 -18.35 -20.15 -2.91
N HIS A 504 -17.53 -21.20 -2.82
CA HIS A 504 -17.81 -22.53 -3.37
C HIS A 504 -18.24 -22.48 -4.84
N GLN A 505 -17.63 -21.58 -5.62
CA GLN A 505 -18.03 -21.36 -7.01
C GLN A 505 -17.69 -22.60 -7.88
N HIS A 506 -18.71 -23.23 -8.44
CA HIS A 506 -18.61 -24.48 -9.23
C HIS A 506 -18.04 -25.67 -8.46
N PHE A 507 -18.28 -25.70 -7.15
CA PHE A 507 -18.09 -26.91 -6.37
C PHE A 507 -19.24 -27.89 -6.67
N PRO A 508 -18.95 -29.19 -6.78
CA PRO A 508 -19.98 -30.22 -6.94
C PRO A 508 -20.80 -30.35 -5.65
N GLU A 509 -22.10 -30.61 -5.76
CA GLU A 509 -23.02 -30.68 -4.61
C GLU A 509 -22.60 -31.74 -3.55
N ASN A 510 -22.03 -32.86 -4.00
CA ASN A 510 -21.61 -33.97 -3.15
C ASN A 510 -20.08 -34.05 -3.01
N LEU A 511 -19.44 -32.95 -2.63
CA LEU A 511 -18.00 -32.96 -2.34
C LEU A 511 -17.77 -33.54 -0.92
N PRO A 512 -16.96 -34.61 -0.77
CA PRO A 512 -16.80 -35.26 0.53
C PRO A 512 -15.95 -34.46 1.53
N PHE A 513 -15.12 -33.53 1.04
CA PHE A 513 -14.19 -32.73 1.85
C PHE A 513 -14.15 -31.29 1.35
N GLU A 514 -13.96 -30.34 2.25
CA GLU A 514 -13.73 -28.94 1.94
C GLU A 514 -12.30 -28.67 1.47
N VAL A 515 -12.14 -27.68 0.61
CA VAL A 515 -10.82 -27.21 0.16
C VAL A 515 -10.18 -26.29 1.22
N LEU A 516 -10.98 -25.47 1.90
CA LEU A 516 -10.54 -24.63 3.02
C LEU A 516 -10.79 -25.33 4.36
N THR A 517 -9.73 -25.54 5.14
CA THR A 517 -9.80 -26.11 6.49
C THR A 517 -9.61 -25.06 7.58
N ASP A 518 -9.71 -25.47 8.85
CA ASP A 518 -9.34 -24.64 10.01
C ASP A 518 -7.87 -24.22 10.00
N TYR A 519 -7.02 -24.94 9.26
CA TYR A 519 -5.58 -24.71 9.12
C TYR A 519 -5.19 -24.11 7.75
N GLY A 520 -6.17 -23.57 7.02
CA GLY A 520 -5.99 -23.01 5.67
C GLY A 520 -6.27 -24.04 4.58
N PHE A 521 -5.81 -23.80 3.36
CA PHE A 521 -6.10 -24.73 2.26
C PHE A 521 -5.44 -26.11 2.42
N VAL A 522 -6.09 -27.13 1.90
CA VAL A 522 -5.47 -28.42 1.59
C VAL A 522 -4.31 -28.28 0.59
N SER A 523 -3.48 -29.31 0.46
CA SER A 523 -2.34 -29.29 -0.48
C SER A 523 -2.79 -29.22 -1.96
N SER A 524 -3.85 -29.96 -2.31
CA SER A 524 -4.39 -29.94 -3.68
C SER A 524 -5.85 -30.36 -3.76
N PHE A 525 -6.51 -29.95 -4.85
CA PHE A 525 -7.89 -30.34 -5.15
C PHE A 525 -8.16 -30.47 -6.66
N THR A 526 -9.16 -31.26 -7.00
CA THR A 526 -9.69 -31.41 -8.36
C THR A 526 -11.23 -31.35 -8.30
N LEU A 527 -11.87 -30.45 -9.05
CA LEU A 527 -13.33 -30.31 -9.09
C LEU A 527 -13.94 -30.82 -10.40
N SER A 528 -13.17 -31.53 -11.24
CA SER A 528 -13.62 -31.92 -12.57
C SER A 528 -14.81 -32.89 -12.56
N SER A 529 -15.62 -32.84 -13.62
CA SER A 529 -16.75 -33.73 -13.89
C SER A 529 -16.44 -34.61 -15.12
N PRO A 530 -16.83 -35.90 -15.16
CA PRO A 530 -17.65 -36.62 -14.17
C PRO A 530 -16.87 -37.06 -12.91
N ILE A 531 -17.58 -37.15 -11.78
CA ILE A 531 -17.03 -37.43 -10.44
C ILE A 531 -16.23 -38.75 -10.38
N GLY A 532 -16.57 -39.75 -11.21
CA GLY A 532 -15.88 -41.04 -11.25
C GLY A 532 -14.49 -41.02 -11.87
N GLU A 533 -14.12 -39.94 -12.57
CA GLU A 533 -12.84 -39.81 -13.27
C GLU A 533 -11.90 -38.78 -12.65
N ARG A 534 -12.33 -38.13 -11.55
CA ARG A 534 -11.49 -37.17 -10.82
C ARG A 534 -10.79 -37.81 -9.63
N GLU A 535 -9.61 -37.30 -9.35
CA GLU A 535 -8.96 -37.50 -8.08
C GLU A 535 -9.70 -36.78 -6.94
N SER A 536 -9.68 -37.38 -5.74
CA SER A 536 -10.25 -36.78 -4.53
C SER A 536 -9.40 -35.61 -4.00
N ILE A 537 -10.00 -34.77 -3.16
CA ILE A 537 -9.28 -33.70 -2.47
C ILE A 537 -8.24 -34.30 -1.53
N ALA A 538 -7.00 -33.82 -1.63
CA ALA A 538 -5.91 -34.26 -0.77
C ALA A 538 -6.07 -33.62 0.62
N GLN A 539 -6.63 -34.33 1.60
CA GLN A 539 -6.85 -33.84 2.98
C GLN A 539 -5.56 -33.46 3.74
N ARG A 540 -4.40 -33.60 3.11
CA ARG A 540 -3.09 -33.32 3.66
C ARG A 540 -2.81 -31.82 3.72
N ILE A 541 -2.26 -31.38 4.84
CA ILE A 541 -1.71 -30.04 5.05
C ILE A 541 -0.21 -30.20 5.28
N ASP A 542 0.59 -29.57 4.43
CA ASP A 542 2.04 -29.66 4.43
C ASP A 542 2.68 -28.39 5.00
N THR A 543 3.59 -28.54 5.97
CA THR A 543 4.23 -27.40 6.66
C THR A 543 5.10 -26.57 5.72
N LEU A 544 5.78 -27.19 4.75
CA LEU A 544 6.62 -26.45 3.81
C LEU A 544 5.75 -25.57 2.90
N GLU A 545 4.67 -26.13 2.35
CA GLU A 545 3.71 -25.38 1.55
C GLU A 545 3.09 -24.23 2.36
N LYS A 546 2.61 -24.51 3.59
CA LYS A 546 2.01 -23.51 4.49
C LYS A 546 2.97 -22.42 4.88
N GLY A 547 4.21 -22.77 5.14
CA GLY A 547 5.28 -21.82 5.40
C GLY A 547 5.50 -20.85 4.24
N ALA A 548 5.60 -21.36 3.02
CA ALA A 548 5.83 -20.53 1.83
C ALA A 548 4.66 -19.59 1.52
N GLU A 549 3.43 -20.11 1.63
CA GLU A 549 2.20 -19.33 1.52
C GLU A 549 2.15 -18.20 2.56
N PHE A 550 2.44 -18.52 3.82
CA PHE A 550 2.41 -17.58 4.93
C PHE A 550 3.43 -16.45 4.77
N LEU A 551 4.68 -16.78 4.43
CA LEU A 551 5.73 -15.79 4.19
C LEU A 551 5.39 -14.87 3.00
N SER A 552 4.77 -15.41 1.95
CA SER A 552 4.34 -14.63 0.79
C SER A 552 3.23 -13.64 1.13
N LEU A 553 2.23 -14.07 1.92
CA LEU A 553 1.17 -13.18 2.43
C LEU A 553 1.78 -12.05 3.27
N GLU A 554 2.73 -12.35 4.15
CA GLU A 554 3.38 -11.30 4.95
C GLU A 554 4.21 -10.34 4.11
N ASN A 555 4.96 -10.85 3.14
CA ASN A 555 5.73 -9.99 2.24
C ASN A 555 4.83 -9.10 1.38
N HIS A 556 3.64 -9.60 1.01
CA HIS A 556 2.62 -8.80 0.35
C HIS A 556 2.10 -7.68 1.25
N PHE A 557 1.86 -7.93 2.54
CA PHE A 557 1.41 -6.90 3.47
C PHE A 557 2.48 -5.85 3.79
N THR A 558 3.69 -6.28 4.17
CA THR A 558 4.68 -5.39 4.80
C THR A 558 6.11 -5.51 4.24
N GLY A 559 6.38 -6.57 3.47
CA GLY A 559 7.73 -6.93 3.02
C GLY A 559 8.68 -7.32 4.16
N PHE A 560 8.16 -7.79 5.30
CA PHE A 560 8.95 -7.98 6.51
C PHE A 560 10.09 -8.99 6.37
N VAL A 561 9.85 -10.15 5.73
CA VAL A 561 10.89 -11.17 5.55
C VAL A 561 12.02 -10.62 4.70
N TRP A 562 11.68 -9.97 3.59
CA TRP A 562 12.63 -9.28 2.73
C TRP A 562 13.46 -8.22 3.47
N LYS A 563 12.82 -7.44 4.34
CA LYS A 563 13.50 -6.44 5.18
C LYS A 563 14.50 -7.08 6.14
N LEU A 564 14.23 -8.28 6.66
CA LEU A 564 15.18 -9.01 7.50
C LEU A 564 16.36 -9.52 6.67
N ILE A 565 16.08 -10.25 5.58
CA ILE A 565 17.11 -10.89 4.76
C ILE A 565 18.04 -9.88 4.08
N SER A 566 17.50 -8.75 3.59
CA SER A 566 18.30 -7.68 2.96
C SER A 566 19.30 -7.01 3.90
N ARG A 567 19.19 -7.19 5.23
CA ARG A 567 20.17 -6.68 6.20
C ARG A 567 21.29 -7.68 6.50
N ASP A 568 21.16 -8.93 6.06
CA ASP A 568 22.18 -9.93 6.30
C ASP A 568 23.44 -9.66 5.47
N LYS A 569 24.60 -9.66 6.13
CA LYS A 569 25.87 -9.31 5.49
C LYS A 569 26.29 -10.35 4.44
N ASN A 570 26.04 -11.63 4.69
CA ASN A 570 26.47 -12.72 3.82
C ASN A 570 25.65 -12.72 2.52
N ILE A 571 24.35 -12.47 2.63
CA ILE A 571 23.46 -12.28 1.47
C ILE A 571 23.90 -11.06 0.65
N ASN A 572 24.17 -9.91 1.29
CA ASN A 572 24.65 -8.73 0.57
C ASN A 572 26.00 -8.96 -0.14
N ILE A 573 26.95 -9.66 0.50
CA ILE A 573 28.23 -10.02 -0.13
C ILE A 573 27.97 -10.86 -1.39
N SER A 574 27.10 -11.86 -1.27
CA SER A 574 26.74 -12.73 -2.39
C SER A 574 26.08 -11.96 -3.53
N LEU A 575 25.03 -11.19 -3.24
CA LEU A 575 24.32 -10.38 -4.24
C LEU A 575 25.27 -9.41 -4.95
N LYS A 576 26.18 -8.75 -4.21
CA LYS A 576 27.21 -7.88 -4.81
C LYS A 576 28.12 -8.64 -5.78
N LYS A 577 28.64 -9.81 -5.37
CA LYS A 577 29.51 -10.65 -6.22
C LYS A 577 28.78 -11.13 -7.48
N LEU A 578 27.48 -11.35 -7.37
CA LEU A 578 26.62 -11.76 -8.48
C LEU A 578 26.17 -10.60 -9.38
N GLY A 579 26.66 -9.38 -9.15
CA GLY A 579 26.34 -8.20 -9.96
C GLY A 579 25.00 -7.53 -9.64
N PHE A 580 24.29 -7.98 -8.60
CA PHE A 580 23.08 -7.32 -8.15
C PHE A 580 23.35 -5.99 -7.45
N PRO A 581 22.44 -5.00 -7.56
CA PRO A 581 22.50 -3.81 -6.74
C PRO A 581 22.41 -4.16 -5.24
N ILE A 582 23.25 -3.54 -4.42
CA ILE A 582 23.23 -3.71 -2.95
C ILE A 582 22.85 -2.41 -2.25
N PHE A 583 21.83 -2.47 -1.39
CA PHE A 583 21.41 -1.35 -0.55
C PHE A 583 22.22 -1.35 0.76
N LEU A 584 23.45 -0.84 0.70
CA LEU A 584 24.23 -0.58 1.92
C LEU A 584 23.68 0.66 2.65
N LEU A 585 22.74 0.45 3.58
CA LEU A 585 22.69 1.05 4.93
C LEU A 585 21.27 0.90 5.54
N ALA A 586 21.22 0.16 6.65
CA ALA A 586 20.03 -0.11 7.47
C ALA A 586 19.42 1.12 8.20
N LYS A 587 19.67 2.35 7.75
CA LYS A 587 19.08 3.57 8.33
C LYS A 587 17.83 4.06 7.61
N THR A 588 17.56 3.60 6.39
CA THR A 588 16.53 4.19 5.51
C THR A 588 15.34 3.27 5.22
N LEU A 589 15.34 2.01 5.68
CA LEU A 589 14.24 1.08 5.36
C LEU A 589 12.88 1.44 6.01
N ASN A 590 12.86 2.33 6.99
CA ASN A 590 11.64 2.86 7.60
C ASN A 590 10.97 3.98 6.79
N ASP A 591 11.67 4.57 5.81
CA ASP A 591 11.15 5.65 4.97
C ASP A 591 10.64 5.18 3.60
N PHE A 592 10.62 3.87 3.34
CA PHE A 592 10.08 3.32 2.10
C PHE A 592 8.61 2.94 2.27
N ASP A 593 7.72 3.86 1.91
CA ASP A 593 6.32 3.54 1.63
C ASP A 593 6.16 3.18 0.13
N LYS A 594 5.99 1.87 -0.12
CA LYS A 594 5.88 1.31 -1.47
C LYS A 594 4.42 1.15 -1.88
N SER A 595 3.77 2.24 -2.26
CA SER A 595 2.78 2.23 -3.35
C SER A 595 2.67 3.60 -4.04
N ARG A 596 2.61 3.62 -5.38
CA ARG A 596 1.91 4.66 -6.15
C ARG A 596 0.88 3.92 -6.98
N ARG A 597 -0.29 3.69 -6.38
CA ARG A 597 -1.50 3.33 -7.12
C ARG A 597 -2.25 4.64 -7.38
N LEU A 598 -2.67 4.87 -8.63
CA LEU A 598 -3.72 5.87 -8.87
C LEU A 598 -4.91 5.48 -7.99
N GLN A 599 -5.40 6.41 -7.17
CA GLN A 599 -6.65 6.19 -6.47
C GLN A 599 -7.79 6.39 -7.48
N LYS A 600 -8.85 5.57 -7.39
CA LYS A 600 -10.02 5.79 -8.25
C LYS A 600 -10.58 7.17 -7.87
N PRO A 601 -10.85 8.06 -8.83
CA PRO A 601 -11.52 9.31 -8.50
C PRO A 601 -12.84 8.96 -7.83
N ASN A 602 -13.06 9.45 -6.61
CA ASN A 602 -14.35 9.32 -5.98
C ASN A 602 -15.20 10.50 -6.42
N LEU A 603 -16.26 10.22 -7.17
CA LEU A 603 -17.27 11.20 -7.54
C LEU A 603 -18.33 11.23 -6.45
N ILE A 604 -18.44 12.37 -5.78
CA ILE A 604 -19.54 12.66 -4.86
C ILE A 604 -20.41 13.69 -5.54
N SER A 605 -21.64 13.30 -5.90
CA SER A 605 -22.66 14.27 -6.33
C SER A 605 -23.33 14.84 -5.09
N THR A 606 -23.15 16.14 -4.86
CA THR A 606 -23.94 16.88 -3.88
C THR A 606 -24.98 17.70 -4.61
N ILE A 607 -26.25 17.54 -4.21
CA ILE A 607 -27.31 18.44 -4.66
C ILE A 607 -27.14 19.72 -3.84
N LEU A 608 -26.58 20.77 -4.45
CA LEU A 608 -26.53 22.08 -3.83
C LEU A 608 -27.89 22.74 -4.06
N LYS A 609 -28.67 22.87 -2.98
CA LYS A 609 -29.88 23.69 -2.99
C LYS A 609 -29.44 25.13 -2.77
N GLU A 610 -29.38 25.92 -3.85
CA GLU A 610 -29.07 27.33 -3.75
C GLU A 610 -30.33 28.06 -3.23
N GLU A 611 -30.30 28.60 -2.01
CA GLU A 611 -31.49 29.22 -1.38
C GLU A 611 -32.06 30.44 -2.14
N SER A 612 -31.39 30.88 -3.21
CA SER A 612 -31.77 32.03 -4.03
C SER A 612 -32.13 31.69 -5.49
N SER A 613 -31.96 30.44 -5.93
CA SER A 613 -32.38 29.99 -7.26
C SER A 613 -32.99 28.58 -7.17
N ASN A 614 -34.20 28.38 -7.70
CA ASN A 614 -34.85 27.05 -7.71
C ASN A 614 -34.16 26.05 -8.67
N LEU A 615 -32.89 26.29 -9.04
CA LEU A 615 -32.08 25.41 -9.89
C LEU A 615 -31.26 24.46 -9.01
N PHE A 616 -31.47 23.15 -9.20
CA PHE A 616 -30.66 22.12 -8.56
C PHE A 616 -29.29 22.03 -9.24
N LYS A 617 -28.30 22.77 -8.75
CA LYS A 617 -26.91 22.62 -9.19
C LYS A 617 -26.34 21.33 -8.60
N HIS A 618 -25.96 20.41 -9.48
CA HIS A 618 -25.26 19.20 -9.09
C HIS A 618 -23.77 19.51 -9.05
N ALA A 619 -23.22 19.57 -7.84
CA ALA A 619 -21.82 19.82 -7.64
C ALA A 619 -21.10 18.48 -7.52
N ILE A 620 -20.14 18.26 -8.42
CA ILE A 620 -19.36 17.04 -8.43
C ILE A 620 -18.07 17.32 -7.68
N GLN A 621 -17.98 16.78 -6.47
CA GLN A 621 -16.76 16.79 -5.70
C GLN A 621 -15.95 15.54 -6.03
N LEU A 622 -14.66 15.75 -6.28
CA LEU A 622 -13.71 14.69 -6.59
C LEU A 622 -12.77 14.51 -5.38
N GLU A 623 -12.78 13.33 -4.77
CA GLU A 623 -11.95 13.01 -3.59
C GLU A 623 -10.86 11.96 -3.90
N GLY A 624 -9.75 11.99 -3.14
CA GLY A 624 -8.59 11.09 -3.32
C GLY A 624 -7.54 11.59 -4.33
N MET A 625 -7.37 12.91 -4.45
CA MET A 625 -6.88 13.57 -5.67
C MET A 625 -5.40 13.97 -5.68
N GLU A 626 -4.63 13.72 -4.62
CA GLU A 626 -3.28 14.32 -4.44
C GLU A 626 -2.18 13.84 -5.41
N TYR A 627 -2.49 12.93 -6.34
CA TYR A 627 -1.48 12.16 -7.09
C TYR A 627 -1.69 12.09 -8.62
N SER A 628 -2.61 12.86 -9.21
CA SER A 628 -2.88 12.85 -10.68
C SER A 628 -2.63 14.21 -11.32
N ASP A 629 -2.21 14.23 -12.59
CA ASP A 629 -1.82 15.45 -13.30
C ASP A 629 -3.02 16.10 -14.03
N TYR A 630 -3.88 15.26 -14.63
CA TYR A 630 -5.07 15.70 -15.38
C TYR A 630 -6.29 14.83 -15.10
N TYR A 631 -7.48 15.36 -15.37
CA TYR A 631 -8.75 14.67 -15.17
C TYR A 631 -9.71 14.87 -16.34
N GLU A 632 -10.25 13.79 -16.88
CA GLU A 632 -11.28 13.83 -17.90
C GLU A 632 -12.62 13.37 -17.30
N ILE A 633 -13.70 14.11 -17.57
CA ILE A 633 -15.05 13.75 -17.13
C ILE A 633 -15.83 13.25 -18.34
N GLN A 634 -16.59 12.17 -18.16
CA GLN A 634 -17.50 11.63 -19.16
C GLN A 634 -18.93 11.54 -18.64
N ILE A 635 -19.87 11.79 -19.54
CA ILE A 635 -21.32 11.74 -19.27
C ILE A 635 -21.98 10.84 -20.30
N SER A 636 -22.87 9.96 -19.86
CA SER A 636 -23.63 9.07 -20.74
C SER A 636 -25.07 8.91 -20.25
N SER A 637 -26.01 8.64 -21.15
CA SER A 637 -27.37 8.23 -20.76
C SER A 637 -27.43 6.79 -20.24
N THR A 638 -26.40 5.97 -20.49
CA THR A 638 -26.32 4.56 -20.06
C THR A 638 -25.12 4.30 -19.15
N SER A 639 -25.23 3.34 -18.23
CA SER A 639 -24.20 3.06 -17.22
C SER A 639 -22.93 2.41 -17.78
N ASP A 640 -23.00 1.87 -19.00
CA ASP A 640 -21.89 1.21 -19.68
C ASP A 640 -21.01 2.17 -20.49
N PHE A 641 -21.42 3.44 -20.65
CA PHE A 641 -20.73 4.47 -21.42
C PHE A 641 -20.33 3.99 -22.82
N ARG A 642 -21.23 3.29 -23.54
CA ARG A 642 -21.02 2.98 -24.97
C ARG A 642 -21.12 4.25 -25.83
N ASN A 643 -22.05 5.14 -25.50
CA ASN A 643 -22.22 6.46 -26.10
C ASN A 643 -22.06 7.51 -25.01
N PHE A 644 -21.00 8.31 -25.04
CA PHE A 644 -20.69 9.31 -24.02
C PHE A 644 -20.17 10.61 -24.62
N GLU A 645 -20.32 11.69 -23.88
CA GLU A 645 -19.66 12.98 -24.14
C GLU A 645 -18.49 13.15 -23.17
N SER A 646 -17.31 13.50 -23.70
CA SER A 646 -16.08 13.74 -22.94
C SER A 646 -15.79 15.23 -22.80
N TYR A 647 -15.37 15.64 -21.61
CA TYR A 647 -14.93 17.00 -21.31
C TYR A 647 -13.40 17.11 -21.33
N PRO A 648 -12.82 18.27 -21.70
CA PRO A 648 -11.38 18.45 -21.79
C PRO A 648 -10.65 18.15 -20.46
N PRO A 649 -9.39 17.65 -20.51
CA PRO A 649 -8.64 17.32 -19.30
C PRO A 649 -8.40 18.56 -18.41
N LEU A 650 -8.82 18.50 -17.15
CA LEU A 650 -8.64 19.56 -16.14
C LEU A 650 -7.38 19.31 -15.31
N GLU A 651 -6.55 20.34 -15.10
CA GLU A 651 -5.38 20.28 -14.21
C GLU A 651 -5.80 20.23 -12.73
N LEU A 652 -5.04 19.48 -11.90
CA LEU A 652 -5.32 19.26 -10.47
C LEU A 652 -5.55 20.56 -9.67
N ASN A 653 -4.79 21.61 -9.99
CA ASN A 653 -4.81 22.92 -9.35
C ASN A 653 -6.00 23.80 -9.81
N LYS A 654 -6.81 23.33 -10.76
CA LYS A 654 -8.09 23.93 -11.17
C LYS A 654 -9.31 23.14 -10.67
N LEU A 655 -9.09 22.09 -9.86
CA LEU A 655 -10.17 21.26 -9.34
C LEU A 655 -10.75 21.81 -8.04
N GLY A 656 -11.97 22.32 -8.16
CA GLY A 656 -13.00 22.38 -7.13
C GLY A 656 -14.24 21.61 -7.60
N TYR A 657 -15.43 21.97 -7.12
CA TYR A 657 -16.70 21.45 -7.67
C TYR A 657 -16.70 21.62 -9.20
N ALA A 658 -16.76 20.51 -9.95
CA ALA A 658 -16.97 20.56 -11.38
C ALA A 658 -18.47 20.79 -11.63
N PHE A 659 -18.82 21.92 -12.24
CA PHE A 659 -20.20 22.22 -12.60
C PHE A 659 -20.56 21.46 -13.87
N LEU A 660 -21.67 20.73 -13.81
CA LEU A 660 -22.29 20.19 -15.01
C LEU A 660 -22.79 21.35 -15.87
N PRO A 661 -22.57 21.32 -17.18
CA PRO A 661 -23.02 22.42 -18.02
C PRO A 661 -24.54 22.51 -18.10
N ASP A 662 -25.06 23.72 -18.31
CA ASP A 662 -26.49 24.06 -18.31
C ASP A 662 -27.33 23.42 -19.45
N PHE A 663 -26.75 22.52 -20.26
CA PHE A 663 -27.38 21.96 -21.46
C PHE A 663 -27.90 20.52 -21.32
N LEU A 664 -27.71 19.86 -20.18
CA LEU A 664 -28.28 18.53 -19.95
C LEU A 664 -29.78 18.62 -19.61
N LYS A 665 -30.63 17.97 -20.41
CA LYS A 665 -32.09 17.94 -20.20
C LYS A 665 -32.45 17.18 -18.91
N ALA A 666 -33.68 17.38 -18.42
CA ALA A 666 -34.20 16.58 -17.32
C ALA A 666 -34.20 15.08 -17.67
N GLY A 667 -33.61 14.26 -16.79
CA GLY A 667 -33.37 12.84 -17.06
C GLY A 667 -32.32 12.23 -16.12
N SER A 668 -32.10 10.92 -16.27
CA SER A 668 -31.04 10.19 -15.56
C SER A 668 -29.81 10.05 -16.43
N TYR A 669 -28.65 10.44 -15.91
CA TYR A 669 -27.35 10.35 -16.60
C TYR A 669 -26.33 9.67 -15.72
N HIS A 670 -25.39 8.97 -16.32
CA HIS A 670 -24.26 8.37 -15.65
C HIS A 670 -23.00 9.20 -15.88
N LEU A 671 -22.23 9.44 -14.82
CA LEU A 671 -20.94 10.13 -14.91
C LEU A 671 -19.80 9.29 -14.41
N ARG A 672 -18.65 9.43 -15.07
CA ARG A 672 -17.39 8.89 -14.60
C ARG A 672 -16.27 9.88 -14.86
N ALA A 673 -15.25 9.84 -14.01
CA ALA A 673 -14.04 10.64 -14.14
C ALA A 673 -12.85 9.70 -14.35
N ARG A 674 -11.94 10.06 -15.23
CA ARG A 674 -10.65 9.41 -15.43
C ARG A 674 -9.57 10.30 -14.86
N ALA A 675 -8.91 9.83 -13.80
CA ALA A 675 -7.63 10.40 -13.41
C ALA A 675 -6.58 9.95 -14.43
N ILE A 676 -5.78 10.89 -14.91
CA ILE A 676 -4.72 10.68 -15.90
C ILE A 676 -3.42 11.21 -15.29
N GLN A 677 -2.42 10.34 -15.26
CA GLN A 677 -1.06 10.70 -14.86
C GLN A 677 -0.16 10.57 -16.09
N THR A 678 0.54 11.66 -16.45
CA THR A 678 1.35 11.75 -17.67
C THR A 678 2.81 12.07 -17.33
N LYS A 679 3.75 11.57 -18.13
CA LYS A 679 5.19 11.86 -17.94
C LYS A 679 5.58 13.28 -18.39
N GLU A 680 4.83 13.86 -19.33
CA GLU A 680 5.01 15.22 -19.86
C GLU A 680 3.69 16.01 -19.76
N PRO A 681 3.73 17.35 -19.62
CA PRO A 681 2.53 18.19 -19.55
C PRO A 681 1.75 18.19 -20.88
N LEU A 682 0.41 18.06 -20.80
CA LEU A 682 -0.48 18.09 -21.97
C LEU A 682 -0.62 19.52 -22.51
N GLN A 683 -0.58 19.67 -23.83
CA GLN A 683 -0.80 20.97 -24.50
C GLN A 683 -2.31 21.33 -24.45
N PRO A 684 -2.68 22.56 -24.06
CA PRO A 684 -4.08 22.97 -24.06
C PRO A 684 -4.61 23.04 -25.51
N ASN A 685 -5.78 22.43 -25.76
CA ASN A 685 -6.59 22.43 -27.00
C ASN A 685 -6.40 21.30 -28.04
N THR A 686 -5.71 20.21 -27.72
CA THR A 686 -5.67 19.02 -28.61
C THR A 686 -6.86 18.08 -28.36
N SER A 687 -7.54 17.57 -29.40
CA SER A 687 -8.64 16.60 -29.23
C SER A 687 -8.09 15.21 -28.89
N TYR A 688 -8.16 14.81 -27.62
CA TYR A 688 -7.48 13.62 -27.10
C TYR A 688 -8.29 12.31 -27.18
N THR A 689 -9.18 12.11 -28.16
CA THR A 689 -9.97 10.88 -28.20
C THR A 689 -9.17 9.62 -28.56
N ASN A 690 -7.99 9.75 -29.20
CA ASN A 690 -7.14 8.61 -29.61
C ASN A 690 -5.65 8.73 -29.26
N ALA A 691 -5.23 9.69 -28.42
CA ALA A 691 -3.80 10.05 -28.23
C ALA A 691 -3.28 9.88 -26.79
N TYR A 692 -3.74 8.85 -26.06
CA TYR A 692 -3.10 8.45 -24.80
C TYR A 692 -2.06 7.38 -25.10
N SER A 693 -0.79 7.76 -25.10
CA SER A 693 0.34 6.85 -25.33
C SER A 693 0.43 5.79 -24.22
N GLU A 694 1.19 4.71 -24.47
CA GLU A 694 1.50 3.63 -23.52
C GLU A 694 2.17 4.11 -22.20
N ASP A 695 2.53 5.39 -22.13
CA ASP A 695 3.17 6.03 -20.99
C ASP A 695 2.21 6.69 -19.99
N CYS A 696 0.90 6.75 -20.29
CA CYS A 696 -0.10 7.34 -19.42
C CYS A 696 -0.80 6.27 -18.55
N LYS A 697 -0.71 6.40 -17.23
CA LYS A 697 -1.54 5.59 -16.32
C LYS A 697 -2.86 6.29 -16.09
N SER A 698 -3.96 5.59 -16.31
CA SER A 698 -5.29 6.14 -16.07
C SER A 698 -6.18 5.20 -15.27
N LEU A 699 -7.08 5.77 -14.49
CA LEU A 699 -8.02 5.02 -13.68
C LEU A 699 -9.39 5.70 -13.65
N TRP A 700 -10.42 4.95 -14.02
CA TRP A 700 -11.81 5.42 -14.01
C TRP A 700 -12.45 5.28 -12.63
N SER A 701 -13.26 6.28 -12.28
CA SER A 701 -14.25 6.16 -11.21
C SER A 701 -15.31 5.12 -11.58
N LEU A 702 -16.11 4.70 -10.59
CA LEU A 702 -17.38 4.05 -10.90
C LEU A 702 -18.35 5.06 -11.54
N PRO A 703 -19.26 4.59 -12.43
CA PRO A 703 -20.41 5.37 -12.85
C PRO A 703 -21.22 5.83 -11.64
N ILE A 704 -21.53 7.11 -11.56
CA ILE A 704 -22.58 7.60 -10.66
C ILE A 704 -23.79 8.01 -11.48
N ASN A 705 -24.98 7.53 -11.11
CA ASN A 705 -26.22 7.99 -11.72
C ASN A 705 -26.64 9.30 -11.05
N ILE A 706 -26.80 10.36 -11.84
CA ILE A 706 -27.40 11.62 -11.41
C ILE A 706 -28.79 11.74 -12.02
N LYS A 707 -29.73 12.26 -11.22
CA LYS A 707 -31.07 12.61 -11.69
C LYS A 707 -31.17 14.12 -11.83
N ILE A 708 -31.23 14.58 -13.06
CA ILE A 708 -31.56 15.97 -13.36
C ILE A 708 -33.08 16.06 -13.35
N LEU A 709 -33.61 16.65 -12.27
CA LEU A 709 -35.05 16.85 -12.12
C LEU A 709 -35.52 17.96 -13.06
N ALA A 710 -36.67 17.78 -13.68
CA ALA A 710 -37.34 18.87 -14.38
C ALA A 710 -37.70 19.96 -13.36
N ASN A 711 -37.50 21.23 -13.73
CA ASN A 711 -37.97 22.34 -12.92
C ASN A 711 -39.46 22.13 -12.60
N PRO A 712 -39.90 22.16 -11.33
CA PRO A 712 -41.30 22.44 -11.06
C PRO A 712 -41.59 23.79 -11.69
N SER A 713 -42.57 23.81 -12.60
CA SER A 713 -43.05 24.95 -13.37
C SER A 713 -42.75 26.30 -12.70
N GLU A 714 -41.91 27.10 -13.38
CA GLU A 714 -41.55 28.46 -12.97
C GLU A 714 -42.80 29.30 -12.68
N PRO A 715 -42.87 30.06 -11.58
CA PRO A 715 -43.56 31.34 -11.64
C PRO A 715 -42.68 32.22 -12.53
N SER A 716 -43.14 32.51 -13.75
CA SER A 716 -42.42 33.33 -14.72
C SER A 716 -41.93 34.61 -14.04
N LEU A 717 -40.63 34.72 -13.81
CA LEU A 717 -40.01 35.97 -13.38
C LEU A 717 -40.32 37.01 -14.44
N SER A 718 -40.80 38.18 -14.02
CA SER A 718 -41.11 39.25 -14.96
C SER A 718 -39.82 39.60 -15.75
N PRO A 719 -39.90 40.00 -17.03
CA PRO A 719 -38.73 40.41 -17.82
C PRO A 719 -37.86 41.46 -17.11
N GLU A 720 -38.46 42.26 -16.22
CA GLU A 720 -37.80 43.27 -15.41
C GLU A 720 -36.93 42.67 -14.28
N ASP A 721 -37.34 41.54 -13.70
CA ASP A 721 -36.55 40.83 -12.68
C ASP A 721 -35.34 40.11 -13.30
N VAL A 722 -35.53 39.58 -14.51
CA VAL A 722 -34.43 39.00 -15.30
C VAL A 722 -33.40 40.08 -15.64
N TYR A 723 -33.86 41.26 -16.06
CA TYR A 723 -33.00 42.39 -16.39
C TYR A 723 -32.09 42.83 -15.22
N LEU A 724 -32.65 43.01 -14.02
CA LEU A 724 -31.85 43.44 -12.86
C LEU A 724 -30.96 42.33 -12.27
N LYS A 725 -31.39 41.06 -12.37
CA LYS A 725 -30.52 39.93 -12.02
C LYS A 725 -29.34 39.82 -12.98
N ASP A 726 -29.56 39.98 -14.28
CA ASP A 726 -28.48 40.02 -15.28
C ASP A 726 -27.46 41.13 -15.00
N ILE A 727 -27.93 42.31 -14.57
CA ILE A 727 -27.07 43.41 -14.13
C ILE A 727 -26.21 43.01 -12.91
N VAL A 728 -26.81 42.39 -11.89
CA VAL A 728 -26.10 41.94 -10.67
C VAL A 728 -25.09 40.85 -11.00
N THR A 729 -25.50 39.83 -11.75
CA THR A 729 -24.63 38.71 -12.15
C THR A 729 -23.48 39.19 -13.03
N THR A 730 -23.73 40.12 -13.95
CA THR A 730 -22.65 40.73 -14.75
C THR A 730 -21.64 41.45 -13.85
N LEU A 731 -22.09 42.21 -12.83
CA LEU A 731 -21.18 42.89 -11.89
C LEU A 731 -20.41 41.94 -10.97
N GLU A 732 -21.02 40.83 -10.55
CA GLU A 732 -20.37 39.78 -9.76
C GLU A 732 -19.27 39.07 -10.58
N ASN A 733 -19.52 38.81 -11.86
CA ASN A 733 -18.56 38.18 -12.77
C ASN A 733 -17.36 39.08 -13.10
N ILE A 734 -17.51 40.40 -12.99
CA ILE A 734 -16.42 41.36 -13.17
C ILE A 734 -15.56 41.47 -11.88
N ASP A 735 -15.89 40.69 -10.84
CA ASP A 735 -15.33 40.75 -9.48
C ASP A 735 -15.34 42.18 -8.90
N ASP A 736 -16.35 42.96 -9.29
CA ASP A 736 -16.51 44.36 -8.91
C ASP A 736 -17.09 44.45 -7.50
N LYS A 737 -16.23 44.26 -6.49
CA LYS A 737 -16.60 44.34 -5.07
C LYS A 737 -16.80 45.79 -4.58
N THR A 738 -17.39 46.66 -5.40
CA THR A 738 -17.60 48.07 -5.06
C THR A 738 -19.05 48.42 -4.71
N PHE A 739 -19.27 49.70 -4.38
CA PHE A 739 -20.56 50.31 -4.08
C PHE A 739 -21.64 50.05 -5.14
N LEU A 740 -21.27 49.82 -6.41
CA LEU A 740 -22.23 49.56 -7.49
C LEU A 740 -22.91 48.19 -7.35
N LEU A 741 -22.16 47.13 -7.05
CA LEU A 741 -22.74 45.80 -6.80
C LEU A 741 -23.69 45.82 -5.60
N LYS A 742 -23.30 46.45 -4.48
CA LYS A 742 -24.20 46.63 -3.32
C LYS A 742 -25.44 47.45 -3.65
N LYS A 743 -25.33 48.40 -4.58
CA LYS A 743 -26.46 49.24 -5.02
C LYS A 743 -27.39 48.48 -5.95
N ALA A 744 -26.85 47.67 -6.88
CA ALA A 744 -27.62 46.78 -7.74
C ALA A 744 -28.37 45.70 -6.93
N GLN A 745 -27.68 45.07 -5.96
CA GLN A 745 -28.29 44.12 -5.03
C GLN A 745 -29.41 44.79 -4.21
N ARG A 746 -29.20 46.01 -3.70
CA ARG A 746 -30.25 46.76 -2.99
C ARG A 746 -31.46 47.08 -3.87
N TYR A 747 -31.24 47.39 -5.15
CA TYR A 747 -32.33 47.64 -6.11
C TYR A 747 -33.09 46.37 -6.47
N LEU A 748 -32.40 45.24 -6.57
CA LEU A 748 -33.03 43.93 -6.71
C LEU A 748 -33.92 43.61 -5.49
N THR A 749 -33.45 43.86 -4.27
CA THR A 749 -34.27 43.66 -3.06
C THR A 749 -35.50 44.59 -3.01
N LEU A 750 -35.38 45.82 -3.52
CA LEU A 750 -36.51 46.76 -3.62
C LEU A 750 -37.54 46.29 -4.65
N MET A 751 -37.09 45.75 -5.79
CA MET A 751 -37.95 45.15 -6.81
C MET A 751 -38.71 43.94 -6.28
N GLU A 752 -38.04 43.04 -5.56
CA GLU A 752 -38.70 41.89 -4.92
C GLU A 752 -39.76 42.34 -3.90
N LYS A 753 -39.49 43.43 -3.16
CA LYS A 753 -40.47 44.02 -2.25
C LYS A 753 -41.67 44.63 -3.00
N TYR A 754 -41.44 45.27 -4.14
CA TYR A 754 -42.50 45.83 -4.99
C TYR A 754 -43.35 44.74 -5.65
N ASN A 755 -42.70 43.69 -6.15
CA ASN A 755 -43.39 42.50 -6.67
C ASN A 755 -44.24 41.81 -5.60
N LYS A 756 -43.78 41.73 -4.35
CA LYS A 756 -44.58 41.21 -3.24
C LYS A 756 -45.85 42.02 -2.96
N ILE A 757 -45.79 43.35 -3.13
CA ILE A 757 -46.98 44.22 -3.01
C ILE A 757 -47.96 43.93 -4.15
N LEU A 758 -47.46 43.75 -5.37
CA LEU A 758 -48.30 43.42 -6.52
C LEU A 758 -48.84 41.99 -6.47
N SER A 759 -48.16 41.05 -5.81
CA SER A 759 -48.67 39.67 -5.66
C SER A 759 -49.62 39.49 -4.47
N ASP A 760 -49.81 40.49 -3.60
CA ASP A 760 -50.76 40.41 -2.48
C ASP A 760 -52.21 40.42 -3.04
N PRO A 761 -53.04 39.40 -2.76
CA PRO A 761 -54.41 39.33 -3.26
C PRO A 761 -55.30 40.51 -2.84
N ASP A 762 -55.01 41.12 -1.68
CA ASP A 762 -55.79 42.24 -1.13
C ASP A 762 -55.17 43.62 -1.43
N ARG A 763 -54.25 43.69 -2.41
CA ARG A 763 -53.44 44.88 -2.70
C ARG A 763 -54.24 46.15 -2.98
N GLU A 764 -55.38 46.04 -3.65
CA GLU A 764 -56.31 47.13 -3.97
C GLU A 764 -56.88 47.80 -2.71
N LYS A 765 -57.00 47.04 -1.60
CA LYS A 765 -57.53 47.52 -0.32
C LYS A 765 -56.41 47.98 0.61
N LYS A 766 -55.31 47.22 0.68
CA LYS A 766 -54.23 47.39 1.66
C LYS A 766 -53.16 48.40 1.22
N TYR A 767 -52.94 48.53 -0.09
CA TYR A 767 -51.91 49.39 -0.67
C TYR A 767 -52.50 50.41 -1.65
N LYS A 768 -53.79 50.76 -1.49
CA LYS A 768 -54.54 51.68 -2.38
C LYS A 768 -53.82 53.01 -2.68
N ASN A 769 -53.07 53.53 -1.71
CA ASN A 769 -52.32 54.79 -1.86
C ASN A 769 -50.85 54.59 -2.29
N HIS A 770 -50.39 53.35 -2.48
CA HIS A 770 -49.01 53.07 -2.89
C HIS A 770 -48.85 53.36 -4.40
N PRO A 771 -47.74 53.98 -4.84
CA PRO A 771 -47.56 54.39 -6.25
C PRO A 771 -47.72 53.26 -7.27
N LEU A 772 -47.34 52.02 -6.92
CA LEU A 772 -47.53 50.84 -7.78
C LEU A 772 -49.01 50.56 -8.10
N ILE A 773 -49.91 50.81 -7.14
CA ILE A 773 -51.35 50.54 -7.27
C ILE A 773 -52.07 51.80 -7.79
N LYS A 774 -51.78 52.96 -7.20
CA LYS A 774 -52.46 54.22 -7.51
C LYS A 774 -52.14 54.75 -8.92
N GLU A 775 -50.89 54.60 -9.36
CA GLU A 775 -50.41 55.08 -10.67
C GLU A 775 -50.22 53.94 -11.67
N ASN A 776 -50.56 52.69 -11.27
CA ASN A 776 -50.43 51.48 -12.06
C ASN A 776 -49.03 51.29 -12.69
N LEU A 777 -47.98 51.61 -11.93
CA LEU A 777 -46.58 51.54 -12.36
C LEU A 777 -46.00 50.15 -12.21
N SER A 778 -45.12 49.76 -13.13
CA SER A 778 -44.29 48.57 -12.93
C SER A 778 -43.27 48.78 -11.80
N PRO A 779 -42.82 47.70 -11.15
CA PRO A 779 -41.73 47.74 -10.17
C PRO A 779 -40.49 48.48 -10.67
N LEU A 780 -40.07 48.24 -11.93
CA LEU A 780 -38.89 48.88 -12.52
C LEU A 780 -39.15 50.35 -12.84
N GLU A 781 -40.35 50.71 -13.31
CA GLU A 781 -40.74 52.10 -13.55
C GLU A 781 -40.76 52.91 -12.26
N LEU A 782 -41.29 52.35 -11.17
CA LEU A 782 -41.25 53.00 -9.87
C LEU A 782 -39.82 53.14 -9.35
N LEU A 783 -38.97 52.14 -9.59
CA LEU A 783 -37.56 52.18 -9.20
C LEU A 783 -36.80 53.25 -10.00
N ARG A 784 -37.05 53.37 -11.31
CA ARG A 784 -36.51 54.44 -12.18
C ARG A 784 -36.99 55.83 -11.73
N LYS A 785 -38.26 55.95 -11.34
CA LYS A 785 -38.83 57.22 -10.83
C LYS A 785 -38.22 57.63 -9.48
N LYS A 786 -37.98 56.68 -8.57
CA LYS A 786 -37.40 56.96 -7.23
C LYS A 786 -35.88 57.08 -7.22
N HIS A 787 -35.19 56.40 -8.12
CA HIS A 787 -33.72 56.32 -8.14
C HIS A 787 -33.08 56.50 -9.54
N PRO A 788 -33.46 57.54 -10.30
CA PRO A 788 -33.10 57.66 -11.72
C PRO A 788 -31.58 57.71 -11.95
N LYS A 789 -30.87 58.57 -11.21
CA LYS A 789 -29.41 58.72 -11.33
C LYS A 789 -28.62 57.48 -10.87
N GLY A 790 -29.22 56.67 -10.01
CA GLY A 790 -28.58 55.47 -9.47
C GLY A 790 -28.60 54.32 -10.46
N LEU A 791 -29.74 54.13 -11.13
CA LEU A 791 -29.94 53.05 -12.10
C LEU A 791 -29.24 53.35 -13.44
N LEU A 792 -29.34 54.58 -13.96
CA LEU A 792 -28.64 55.00 -15.17
C LEU A 792 -27.12 54.79 -15.10
N LYS A 793 -26.54 55.03 -13.91
CA LYS A 793 -25.10 54.85 -13.70
C LYS A 793 -24.68 53.37 -13.68
N LEU A 794 -25.58 52.49 -13.26
CA LEU A 794 -25.38 51.03 -13.28
C LEU A 794 -25.50 50.50 -14.71
N GLU A 795 -26.53 50.91 -15.44
CA GLU A 795 -26.80 50.49 -16.82
C GLU A 795 -25.67 50.93 -17.76
N ALA A 796 -25.22 52.19 -17.68
CA ALA A 796 -24.12 52.70 -18.50
C ALA A 796 -22.78 51.99 -18.25
N TYR A 797 -22.51 51.58 -17.01
CA TYR A 797 -21.28 50.87 -16.66
C TYR A 797 -21.23 49.48 -17.30
N ILE A 798 -22.35 48.76 -17.27
CA ILE A 798 -22.46 47.42 -17.87
C ILE A 798 -22.40 47.50 -19.39
N GLU A 799 -23.03 48.50 -19.99
CA GLU A 799 -22.98 48.68 -21.45
C GLU A 799 -21.55 48.96 -21.93
N THR A 800 -20.78 49.74 -21.16
CA THR A 800 -19.36 50.01 -21.45
C THR A 800 -18.51 48.74 -21.34
N TYR A 801 -18.77 47.90 -20.33
CA TYR A 801 -18.07 46.63 -20.15
C TYR A 801 -18.35 45.64 -21.31
N ARG A 802 -19.62 45.53 -21.72
CA ARG A 802 -20.01 44.64 -22.82
C ARG A 802 -19.39 45.05 -24.16
N LYS A 803 -19.22 46.35 -24.41
CA LYS A 803 -18.49 46.85 -25.59
C LYS A 803 -17.02 46.46 -25.60
N LEU A 804 -16.37 46.41 -24.43
CA LEU A 804 -14.95 46.02 -24.32
C LEU A 804 -14.70 44.53 -24.53
N GLN A 805 -15.65 43.65 -24.16
CA GLN A 805 -15.54 42.21 -24.43
C GLN A 805 -15.70 41.86 -25.91
N ASN A 806 -16.50 42.63 -26.66
CA ASN A 806 -16.71 42.35 -28.08
C ASN A 806 -15.54 42.80 -28.97
N SER A 807 -14.63 43.64 -28.46
CA SER A 807 -13.45 44.10 -29.20
C SER A 807 -12.21 43.19 -29.10
N SER A 808 -12.27 42.09 -28.35
CA SER A 808 -11.10 41.23 -28.06
C SER A 808 -10.96 39.97 -28.95
N ASN A 809 -11.49 39.99 -30.18
CA ASN A 809 -11.45 38.84 -31.09
C ASN A 809 -10.58 39.02 -32.36
N GLU A 810 -9.63 39.95 -32.40
CA GLU A 810 -8.62 40.01 -33.47
C GLU A 810 -7.19 40.04 -32.90
N SER A 811 -6.36 39.15 -33.43
CA SER A 811 -4.95 38.93 -33.11
C SER A 811 -4.05 40.09 -33.57
N LEU A 812 -3.05 40.46 -32.77
CA LEU A 812 -1.80 40.99 -33.32
C LEU A 812 -0.60 40.81 -32.35
N LEU A 813 0.51 40.47 -33.00
CA LEU A 813 1.84 40.12 -32.50
C LEU A 813 2.57 41.25 -31.75
N LEU A 814 3.65 40.84 -31.06
CA LEU A 814 4.94 41.51 -30.82
C LEU A 814 5.22 42.30 -29.51
N GLU A 815 6.38 41.93 -28.96
CA GLU A 815 7.38 42.63 -28.14
C GLU A 815 7.34 42.63 -26.59
N LYS A 816 8.45 42.10 -26.03
CA LYS A 816 8.92 42.37 -24.66
C LYS A 816 9.32 43.85 -24.53
N PRO A 817 9.07 44.49 -23.38
CA PRO A 817 9.92 45.58 -22.93
C PRO A 817 10.67 45.23 -21.64
N SER A 818 11.98 45.40 -21.71
CA SER A 818 12.92 45.56 -20.62
C SER A 818 12.75 46.94 -19.95
N PHE A 819 12.39 46.99 -18.67
CA PHE A 819 12.73 48.09 -17.75
C PHE A 819 12.53 47.65 -16.29
N PHE A 820 13.61 47.32 -15.59
CA PHE A 820 13.64 47.25 -14.12
C PHE A 820 14.93 47.91 -13.66
N GLN A 821 14.89 49.21 -13.35
CA GLN A 821 15.87 49.78 -12.43
C GLN A 821 15.46 49.41 -11.00
N GLU A 822 16.39 48.83 -10.22
CA GLU A 822 16.10 48.43 -8.83
C GLU A 822 15.86 49.68 -7.97
N ASN A 823 14.65 49.80 -7.43
CA ASN A 823 14.22 50.97 -6.66
C ASN A 823 14.94 51.05 -5.30
N SER A 824 15.20 52.27 -4.78
CA SER A 824 16.01 52.52 -3.55
C SER A 824 15.50 51.77 -2.31
N SER A 825 14.19 51.54 -2.21
CA SER A 825 13.54 50.72 -1.18
C SER A 825 13.98 49.25 -1.18
N ILE A 826 14.17 48.65 -2.35
CA ILE A 826 14.58 47.24 -2.50
C ILE A 826 16.05 47.10 -2.15
N VAL A 827 16.87 48.07 -2.60
CA VAL A 827 18.30 48.15 -2.26
C VAL A 827 18.48 48.28 -0.75
N TYR A 828 17.72 49.16 -0.09
CA TYR A 828 17.73 49.29 1.38
C TYR A 828 17.47 47.95 2.10
N MET A 829 16.44 47.21 1.67
CA MET A 829 16.08 45.93 2.30
C MET A 829 17.09 44.81 2.00
N LYS A 830 17.74 44.83 0.84
CA LYS A 830 18.85 43.92 0.51
C LYS A 830 20.09 44.19 1.37
N ASN A 831 20.48 45.45 1.52
CA ASN A 831 21.60 45.83 2.38
C ASN A 831 21.32 45.47 3.86
N LEU A 832 20.07 45.60 4.29
CA LEU A 832 19.64 45.15 5.61
C LEU A 832 19.76 43.63 5.76
N LEU A 833 19.34 42.86 4.74
CA LEU A 833 19.45 41.41 4.70
C LEU A 833 20.91 40.95 4.74
N GLU A 834 21.80 41.59 3.97
CA GLU A 834 23.24 41.30 3.97
C GLU A 834 23.84 41.54 5.36
N LYS A 835 23.56 42.69 5.99
CA LYS A 835 23.99 42.94 7.37
C LYS A 835 23.48 41.90 8.38
N LEU A 836 22.23 41.45 8.25
CA LEU A 836 21.68 40.40 9.12
C LEU A 836 22.37 39.05 8.92
N ILE A 837 22.80 38.74 7.70
CA ILE A 837 23.57 37.53 7.39
C ILE A 837 24.99 37.65 7.94
N ASP A 838 25.65 38.78 7.74
CA ASP A 838 27.03 39.02 8.18
C ASP A 838 27.15 39.02 9.72
N LEU A 839 26.13 39.55 10.43
CA LEU A 839 26.04 39.51 11.89
C LEU A 839 25.52 38.17 12.44
N ASN A 840 25.28 37.17 11.59
CA ASN A 840 24.78 35.83 11.92
C ASN A 840 23.49 35.84 12.77
N ILE A 841 22.56 36.74 12.45
CA ILE A 841 21.30 36.91 13.16
C ILE A 841 20.36 35.72 12.89
N GLU A 842 19.54 35.35 13.89
CA GLU A 842 18.62 34.21 13.82
C GLU A 842 17.83 34.13 12.50
N LYS A 843 17.75 32.91 11.92
CA LYS A 843 17.13 32.58 10.62
C LYS A 843 15.72 33.18 10.40
N LYS A 844 14.96 33.42 11.47
CA LYS A 844 13.63 34.03 11.41
C LYS A 844 13.64 35.47 10.90
N PHE A 845 14.71 36.24 11.15
CA PHE A 845 14.87 37.61 10.65
C PHE A 845 15.34 37.63 9.19
N ILE A 846 16.28 36.73 8.82
CA ILE A 846 16.73 36.54 7.44
C ILE A 846 15.56 36.20 6.51
N THR A 847 14.75 35.20 6.91
CA THR A 847 13.57 34.78 6.13
C THR A 847 12.54 35.93 5.99
N ARG A 848 12.43 36.77 7.02
CA ARG A 848 11.51 37.92 7.01
C ARG A 848 11.98 39.05 6.10
N ALA A 849 13.28 39.38 6.10
CA ALA A 849 13.86 40.36 5.19
C ALA A 849 13.71 39.92 3.72
N GLN A 850 13.95 38.63 3.42
CA GLN A 850 13.72 38.05 2.09
C GLN A 850 12.26 38.18 1.63
N HIS A 851 11.30 37.90 2.52
CA HIS A 851 9.89 38.07 2.22
C HIS A 851 9.52 39.54 1.96
N TYR A 852 10.10 40.48 2.72
CA TYR A 852 9.86 41.91 2.52
C TYR A 852 10.44 42.45 1.21
N ILE A 853 11.58 41.92 0.73
CA ILE A 853 12.09 42.24 -0.62
C ILE A 853 11.07 41.89 -1.70
N LEU A 854 10.40 40.73 -1.59
CA LEU A 854 9.39 40.31 -2.57
C LEU A 854 8.15 41.23 -2.53
N LEU A 855 7.71 41.64 -1.34
CA LEU A 855 6.63 42.61 -1.20
C LEU A 855 6.99 43.98 -1.78
N LEU A 856 8.22 44.46 -1.56
CA LEU A 856 8.69 45.74 -2.12
C LEU A 856 8.76 45.71 -3.65
N LYS A 857 9.18 44.59 -4.24
CA LYS A 857 9.13 44.38 -5.70
C LYS A 857 7.69 44.44 -6.21
N LYS A 858 6.76 43.77 -5.51
CA LYS A 858 5.34 43.79 -5.88
C LYS A 858 4.76 45.20 -5.76
N TYR A 859 5.02 45.94 -4.68
CA TYR A 859 4.51 47.30 -4.51
C TYR A 859 5.12 48.30 -5.51
N SER A 860 6.40 48.14 -5.87
CA SER A 860 7.03 48.95 -6.91
C SER A 860 6.37 48.70 -8.27
N LEU A 861 6.14 47.42 -8.63
CA LEU A 861 5.44 47.07 -9.86
C LEU A 861 4.03 47.64 -9.89
N ILE A 862 3.32 47.57 -8.76
CA ILE A 862 1.98 48.16 -8.62
C ILE A 862 2.04 49.67 -8.86
N LEU A 863 2.96 50.41 -8.24
CA LEU A 863 3.07 51.86 -8.46
C LEU A 863 3.37 52.22 -9.92
N CYS A 864 4.25 51.47 -10.60
CA CYS A 864 4.61 51.75 -12.00
C CYS A 864 3.56 51.28 -13.02
N THR A 865 2.62 50.41 -12.64
CA THR A 865 1.63 49.86 -13.57
C THR A 865 0.39 50.77 -13.62
N PRO A 866 -0.10 51.19 -14.81
CA PRO A 866 -1.29 52.03 -14.93
C PRO A 866 -2.49 51.44 -14.16
N SER A 867 -3.24 52.28 -13.44
CA SER A 867 -4.31 51.83 -12.55
C SER A 867 -5.31 50.91 -13.25
N GLU A 868 -5.63 51.19 -14.52
CA GLU A 868 -6.54 50.38 -15.35
C GLU A 868 -6.06 48.94 -15.58
N LYS A 869 -4.75 48.68 -15.54
CA LYS A 869 -4.17 47.35 -15.75
C LYS A 869 -4.00 46.55 -14.47
N LEU A 870 -4.25 47.16 -13.31
CA LEU A 870 -4.11 46.51 -12.01
C LEU A 870 -5.42 45.88 -11.56
N SER A 871 -5.35 44.79 -10.78
CA SER A 871 -6.52 44.21 -10.13
C SER A 871 -7.12 45.18 -9.10
N LEU A 872 -8.39 44.99 -8.71
CA LEU A 872 -9.08 45.90 -7.80
C LEU A 872 -8.33 46.07 -6.45
N PHE A 873 -7.78 44.97 -5.93
CA PHE A 873 -6.97 44.99 -4.70
C PHE A 873 -5.67 45.78 -4.90
N GLU A 874 -4.98 45.61 -6.03
CA GLU A 874 -3.72 46.30 -6.34
C GLU A 874 -3.94 47.77 -6.68
N ARG A 875 -5.04 48.13 -7.35
CA ARG A 875 -5.50 49.53 -7.50
C ARG A 875 -5.74 50.20 -6.16
N THR A 876 -6.29 49.46 -5.19
CA THR A 876 -6.54 49.98 -3.85
C THR A 876 -5.24 50.19 -3.08
N GLN A 877 -4.29 49.26 -3.17
CA GLN A 877 -2.96 49.46 -2.60
C GLN A 877 -2.23 50.63 -3.31
N LYS A 878 -2.31 50.74 -4.64
CA LYS A 878 -1.76 51.85 -5.43
C LYS A 878 -2.32 53.19 -4.99
N ARG A 879 -3.64 53.33 -4.92
CA ARG A 879 -4.31 54.54 -4.42
C ARG A 879 -3.92 54.88 -2.98
N LEU A 880 -3.77 53.89 -2.09
CA LEU A 880 -3.36 54.15 -0.70
C LEU A 880 -1.90 54.62 -0.60
N MET A 881 -1.04 54.13 -1.49
CA MET A 881 0.34 54.58 -1.63
C MET A 881 0.41 55.98 -2.23
N GLU A 882 -0.25 56.22 -3.37
CA GLU A 882 -0.26 57.53 -4.06
C GLU A 882 -0.97 58.63 -3.24
N LYS A 883 -2.14 58.33 -2.64
CA LYS A 883 -2.92 59.32 -1.87
C LYS A 883 -2.17 59.86 -0.65
N ASN A 884 -1.29 59.07 -0.06
CA ASN A 884 -0.50 59.45 1.11
C ASN A 884 0.99 59.66 0.77
N ASN A 885 1.33 59.69 -0.52
CA ASN A 885 2.70 59.78 -1.03
C ASN A 885 3.69 58.78 -0.40
N HIS A 886 3.23 57.57 -0.10
CA HIS A 886 4.08 56.50 0.40
C HIS A 886 4.83 55.83 -0.75
N ASP A 887 6.16 55.77 -0.64
CA ASP A 887 6.96 54.83 -1.39
C ASP A 887 6.73 53.37 -0.88
N PRO A 888 7.17 52.34 -1.61
CA PRO A 888 7.00 50.95 -1.21
C PRO A 888 7.49 50.63 0.21
N LEU A 889 8.61 51.24 0.65
CA LEU A 889 9.21 50.98 1.97
C LEU A 889 8.44 51.67 3.10
N SER A 890 8.05 52.93 2.95
CA SER A 890 7.23 53.65 3.91
C SER A 890 5.82 53.04 4.01
N PHE A 891 5.27 52.53 2.90
CA PHE A 891 4.03 51.77 2.93
C PHE A 891 4.17 50.44 3.67
N LEU A 892 5.29 49.73 3.48
CA LEU A 892 5.61 48.53 4.24
C LEU A 892 5.78 48.83 5.74
N ARG A 893 6.46 49.94 6.11
CA ARG A 893 6.60 50.43 7.49
C ARG A 893 5.26 50.71 8.14
N LYS A 894 4.34 51.35 7.41
CA LYS A 894 2.98 51.61 7.90
C LYS A 894 2.18 50.32 8.14
N LYS A 895 2.34 49.32 7.27
CA LYS A 895 1.59 48.06 7.35
C LYS A 895 2.13 47.12 8.42
N PHE A 896 3.45 47.13 8.65
CA PHE A 896 4.13 46.23 9.60
C PHE A 896 5.12 46.94 10.53
N PRO A 897 4.71 47.98 11.28
CA PRO A 897 5.63 48.88 11.98
C PRO A 897 6.54 48.15 12.98
N LYS A 898 5.96 47.45 13.97
CA LYS A 898 6.72 46.73 15.01
C LYS A 898 7.64 45.63 14.47
N ARG A 899 7.25 45.00 13.35
CA ARG A 899 8.00 43.86 12.78
C ARG A 899 9.14 44.31 11.90
N LEU A 900 9.01 45.44 11.21
CA LEU A 900 10.10 46.02 10.45
C LEU A 900 11.08 46.76 11.36
N GLU A 901 10.58 47.49 12.37
CA GLU A 901 11.42 48.13 13.37
C GLU A 901 12.30 47.13 14.14
N ALA A 902 11.74 45.99 14.58
CA ALA A 902 12.52 44.93 15.22
C ALA A 902 13.54 44.26 14.27
N LEU A 903 13.28 44.28 12.96
CA LEU A 903 14.20 43.77 11.94
C LEU A 903 15.35 44.76 11.71
N GLU A 904 15.04 46.05 11.65
CA GLU A 904 16.00 47.14 11.47
C GLU A 904 16.88 47.34 12.71
N GLN A 905 16.30 47.29 13.92
CA GLN A 905 17.06 47.31 15.18
C GLN A 905 18.09 46.17 15.25
N LYS A 906 17.74 44.98 14.77
CA LYS A 906 18.69 43.84 14.74
C LYS A 906 19.82 44.01 13.73
N ALA A 907 19.66 44.87 12.73
CA ALA A 907 20.68 45.16 11.72
C ALA A 907 21.52 46.40 12.05
N PHE A 908 21.05 47.29 12.93
CA PHE A 908 21.70 48.57 13.25
C PHE A 908 22.08 48.76 14.74
N TYR A 909 21.66 47.89 15.65
CA TYR A 909 22.06 47.93 17.07
C TYR A 909 23.03 46.78 17.39
N ILE A 910 24.26 46.92 16.87
CA ILE A 910 25.53 46.47 17.47
C ILE A 910 26.49 47.64 17.38
#